data_AF-A0A954URS8-F1
#
_entry.id   AF-A0A954URS8-F1
#
_cell.length_a   1.000
_cell.length_b   1.000
_cell.length_c   1.000
_cell.angle_alpha   90.00
_cell.angle_beta   90.00
_cell.angle_gamma   90.00
#
_symmetry.space_group_name_H-M   'P 1'
#
loop_
_entity.id
_entity.type
_entity.pdbx_description
1 polymer ?
#
loop_
_entity_poly.entity_id
_entity_poly.type
_entity_poly.pdbx_seq_one_letter_code
_entity_poly.pdbx_strand_id
1 'polypeptide(L)'
;MASPTAAVEVAYWLPASSLHSSHLMFDPSALDHCEIDTLDLRRSYRGQDPRRLPQEWLALLERQRSLGDGPVLVQTFRNLVQNLGCPGYSRDYGVVQAASEHVERRRRPYHGVSFLSDGRVRADSLRLSEPPPTDVEQFGAGIPVLWDGDVLTLEELACEVSDFSHLFEVNLFNASGVIPDHERRRYLQFQQVFEESRHAEASTLSQAILDAARADAKWPALSRSRNYLHNLVGVTADGSVLIALANGKLEELGELARGYGCHAAIVVDNGGSTSCLLRRQPHAALQPLFQSHYWRPPSVAVAVYSLRAGANLLAAHPRRERKTRRRLGQLRVHYATNLGVVTRTLPIGEHNVHSADDLAIAIGNFAMIHGASSAHVEASAAFVRQVQSCFAQRYRATRRSEDNRGTLGLWLENYTAQLYGRPFRIAQGLAADVTSAPASVSAERAEPAATALGIDVGASWIKCAIWQSGKPPALGPARCTRPTDGGVYDSQWLAQQIAEAARGACEAAGIAIDTLEAIGIAWPGPVCDGRAAPSKTLVDLQDVRRPGTVDGQLLSRLQHLREWIPQALGIGKAVPVFAWNDGEVEIASLQRASTLLVKLGSSVAGGFADHLGRTEYLTELGRVVLQCDSQAPRHHLTGIQGVASTLIGSWALARICNERGLRKANGECFSPHDAGREVCAQLQNADIKEVVVEMGRHIAELIQEAVDVLDDISTIVLRGGLMHGDLGEMLCQSIRAGLPLPLADSLHVESCPSESGAIAAAKLAAGLT
;
A
#
# COMPACT_ATOMS: atom_id res chain seq x y z
N MET A 1 19.36 25.88 13.18
CA MET A 1 19.17 24.50 13.66
C MET A 1 19.14 23.59 12.44
N ALA A 2 19.99 22.56 12.42
CA ALA A 2 19.96 21.53 11.38
C ALA A 2 18.64 20.74 11.48
N SER A 3 18.08 20.28 10.36
CA SER A 3 16.92 19.38 10.39
C SER A 3 17.30 18.08 11.13
N PRO A 4 16.42 17.52 11.97
CA PRO A 4 16.69 16.24 12.61
C PRO A 4 16.97 15.18 11.54
N THR A 5 18.06 14.42 11.72
CA THR A 5 18.55 13.39 10.79
C THR A 5 17.86 12.04 10.97
N ALA A 6 17.13 11.84 12.08
CA ALA A 6 16.32 10.64 12.30
C ALA A 6 15.21 10.54 11.24
N ALA A 7 15.10 9.37 10.60
CA ALA A 7 14.04 9.06 9.66
C ALA A 7 12.78 8.69 10.45
N VAL A 8 11.83 9.62 10.54
CA VAL A 8 10.55 9.40 11.21
C VAL A 8 9.65 8.55 10.32
N GLU A 9 9.29 7.36 10.81
CA GLU A 9 8.29 6.52 10.17
C GLU A 9 6.89 7.04 10.51
N VAL A 10 6.62 7.26 11.81
CA VAL A 10 5.33 7.73 12.31
C VAL A 10 5.52 8.52 13.61
N ALA A 11 4.72 9.57 13.82
CA ALA A 11 4.64 10.27 15.11
C ALA A 11 3.20 10.69 15.43
N TYR A 12 2.78 10.48 16.67
CA TYR A 12 1.45 10.82 17.20
C TYR A 12 1.59 11.71 18.44
N TRP A 13 0.76 12.74 18.48
CA TRP A 13 0.73 13.72 19.56
C TRP A 13 -0.58 13.61 20.33
N LEU A 14 -0.47 13.39 21.64
CA LEU A 14 -1.59 13.27 22.58
C LEU A 14 -1.54 14.45 23.56
N PRO A 15 -2.30 15.54 23.31
CA PRO A 15 -2.37 16.66 24.25
C PRO A 15 -2.84 16.19 25.63
N ALA A 16 -2.25 16.72 26.70
CA ALA A 16 -2.67 16.43 28.07
C ALA A 16 -4.17 16.67 28.28
N SER A 17 -4.70 17.74 27.68
CA SER A 17 -6.13 18.08 27.71
C SER A 17 -7.03 17.04 27.06
N SER A 18 -6.50 16.25 26.12
CA SER A 18 -7.23 15.19 25.42
C SER A 18 -7.18 13.85 26.15
N LEU A 19 -6.26 13.69 27.11
CA LEU A 19 -6.19 12.48 27.92
C LEU A 19 -7.37 12.43 28.91
N HIS A 20 -8.04 11.29 28.92
CA HIS A 20 -9.03 10.93 29.93
C HIS A 20 -8.35 10.15 31.06
N SER A 21 -7.58 9.13 30.71
CA SER A 21 -6.77 8.32 31.62
C SER A 21 -5.58 7.71 30.89
N SER A 22 -4.54 7.35 31.65
CA SER A 22 -3.37 6.66 31.13
C SER A 22 -2.95 5.56 32.09
N HIS A 23 -2.56 4.41 31.57
CA HIS A 23 -2.16 3.25 32.36
C HIS A 23 -0.92 2.60 31.78
N LEU A 24 0.00 2.17 32.64
CA LEU A 24 1.02 1.20 32.29
C LEU A 24 0.61 -0.16 32.84
N MET A 25 0.51 -1.14 31.97
CA MET A 25 0.15 -2.49 32.34
C MET A 25 1.31 -3.43 32.03
N PHE A 26 1.61 -4.32 32.96
CA PHE A 26 2.55 -5.42 32.77
C PHE A 26 2.14 -6.62 33.60
N ASP A 27 2.52 -7.83 33.16
CA ASP A 27 2.08 -9.06 33.83
C ASP A 27 2.92 -9.31 35.10
N PRO A 28 2.31 -9.36 36.29
CA PRO A 28 3.04 -9.62 37.53
C PRO A 28 3.65 -11.03 37.56
N SER A 29 3.18 -11.99 36.76
CA SER A 29 3.85 -13.30 36.64
C SER A 29 5.26 -13.21 36.02
N ALA A 30 5.62 -12.06 35.42
CA ALA A 30 6.99 -11.77 35.01
C ALA A 30 7.95 -11.52 36.19
N LEU A 31 7.44 -11.34 37.42
CA LEU A 31 8.21 -11.05 38.64
C LEU A 31 9.26 -12.12 38.99
N ASP A 32 8.99 -13.40 38.70
CA ASP A 32 9.80 -14.51 39.22
C ASP A 32 10.47 -15.38 38.13
N HIS A 33 10.23 -15.12 36.84
CA HIS A 33 10.44 -16.13 35.80
C HIS A 33 11.10 -15.68 34.49
N CYS A 34 11.48 -14.39 34.36
CA CYS A 34 12.20 -13.93 33.17
C CYS A 34 13.71 -14.06 33.37
N GLU A 35 14.28 -15.15 32.86
CA GLU A 35 15.73 -15.27 32.67
C GLU A 35 16.08 -14.78 31.26
N ILE A 36 17.02 -13.84 31.19
CA ILE A 36 17.60 -13.38 29.94
C ILE A 36 18.84 -14.23 29.72
N ASP A 37 18.86 -15.03 28.66
CA ASP A 37 20.13 -15.56 28.15
C ASP A 37 20.91 -14.40 27.54
N THR A 38 21.89 -13.88 28.28
CA THR A 38 22.69 -12.71 27.86
C THR A 38 23.58 -13.03 26.65
N LEU A 39 23.78 -14.31 26.31
CA LEU A 39 24.59 -14.74 25.16
C LEU A 39 23.83 -14.66 23.83
N ASP A 40 22.54 -15.03 23.83
CA ASP A 40 21.73 -15.14 22.60
C ASP A 40 20.57 -14.13 22.54
N LEU A 41 20.40 -13.28 23.57
CA LEU A 41 19.25 -12.38 23.78
C LEU A 41 17.89 -13.12 23.73
N ARG A 42 17.93 -14.45 23.80
CA ARG A 42 16.75 -15.31 23.84
C ARG A 42 16.24 -15.33 25.27
N ARG A 43 14.98 -14.98 25.41
CA ARG A 43 14.32 -14.95 26.73
C ARG A 43 13.60 -16.26 26.95
N SER A 44 13.92 -16.92 28.04
CA SER A 44 13.16 -18.07 28.53
C SER A 44 12.21 -17.57 29.61
N TYR A 45 10.93 -17.91 29.44
CA TYR A 45 9.93 -17.75 30.50
C TYR A 45 9.75 -19.14 31.09
N ARG A 46 10.16 -19.35 32.35
CA ARG A 46 9.93 -20.62 33.02
C ARG A 46 8.43 -20.72 33.38
N GLY A 47 7.65 -21.54 32.69
CA GLY A 47 6.22 -21.78 33.00
C GLY A 47 5.22 -21.35 31.91
N GLN A 48 4.05 -20.83 32.34
CA GLN A 48 3.03 -20.25 31.44
C GLN A 48 3.58 -18.99 30.76
N ASP A 49 3.28 -18.80 29.48
CA ASP A 49 3.69 -17.62 28.73
C ASP A 49 3.04 -16.36 29.30
N PRO A 50 3.79 -15.42 29.94
CA PRO A 50 3.21 -14.24 30.60
C PRO A 50 2.76 -13.18 29.59
N ARG A 51 2.93 -13.43 28.29
CA ARG A 51 2.58 -12.47 27.24
C ARG A 51 1.10 -12.54 26.93
N ARG A 52 0.44 -11.38 26.99
CA ARG A 52 -0.96 -11.22 26.60
C ARG A 52 -1.07 -10.45 25.29
N LEU A 53 -2.15 -10.69 24.56
CA LEU A 53 -2.52 -9.87 23.42
C LEU A 53 -2.95 -8.47 23.91
N PRO A 54 -2.68 -7.39 23.15
CA PRO A 54 -3.11 -6.04 23.48
C PRO A 54 -4.62 -5.92 23.76
N GLN A 55 -5.46 -6.72 23.12
CA GLN A 55 -6.91 -6.75 23.38
C GLN A 55 -7.24 -7.31 24.77
N GLU A 56 -6.45 -8.26 25.28
CA GLU A 56 -6.65 -8.84 26.61
C GLU A 56 -6.26 -7.85 27.71
N TRP A 57 -5.20 -7.06 27.48
CA TRP A 57 -4.83 -5.93 28.34
C TRP A 57 -5.97 -4.91 28.42
N LEU A 58 -6.54 -4.55 27.27
CA LEU A 58 -7.63 -3.59 27.19
C LEU A 58 -8.88 -4.09 27.94
N ALA A 59 -9.24 -5.37 27.77
CA ALA A 59 -10.37 -5.98 28.45
C ALA A 59 -10.25 -6.00 29.99
N LEU A 60 -9.04 -5.95 30.54
CA LEU A 60 -8.84 -5.78 31.99
C LEU A 60 -9.24 -4.37 32.44
N LEU A 61 -8.78 -3.33 31.75
CA LEU A 61 -9.12 -1.93 32.07
C LEU A 61 -10.62 -1.65 31.89
N GLU A 62 -11.26 -2.29 30.92
CA GLU A 62 -12.71 -2.19 30.73
C GLU A 62 -13.51 -2.78 31.89
N ARG A 63 -13.10 -3.95 32.39
CA ARG A 63 -13.73 -4.57 33.56
C ARG A 63 -13.56 -3.70 34.81
N GLN A 64 -12.45 -2.97 34.91
CA GLN A 64 -12.19 -2.01 35.98
C GLN A 64 -12.90 -0.67 35.78
N ARG A 65 -13.53 -0.44 34.61
CA ARG A 65 -14.16 0.83 34.22
C ARG A 65 -13.19 2.02 34.25
N SER A 66 -11.93 1.77 33.90
CA SER A 66 -10.85 2.78 33.91
C SER A 66 -10.68 3.49 32.55
N LEU A 67 -11.42 3.06 31.53
CA LEU A 67 -11.40 3.66 30.19
C LEU A 67 -12.61 4.57 29.99
N GLY A 68 -12.39 5.69 29.30
CA GLY A 68 -13.47 6.57 28.84
C GLY A 68 -14.11 6.12 27.54
N ASP A 69 -15.14 6.85 27.11
CA ASP A 69 -15.92 6.55 25.89
C ASP A 69 -15.20 6.93 24.58
N GLY A 70 -14.06 7.63 24.66
CA GLY A 70 -13.31 8.08 23.50
C GLY A 70 -12.36 7.03 22.91
N PRO A 71 -11.53 7.43 21.93
CA PRO A 71 -10.54 6.55 21.36
C PRO A 71 -9.52 6.06 22.39
N VAL A 72 -9.00 4.85 22.22
CA VAL A 72 -7.95 4.28 23.05
C VAL A 72 -6.74 3.92 22.20
N LEU A 73 -5.58 4.44 22.58
CA LEU A 73 -4.32 4.11 21.95
C LEU A 73 -3.51 3.18 22.85
N VAL A 74 -2.98 2.11 22.26
CA VAL A 74 -2.19 1.08 22.95
C VAL A 74 -0.82 1.00 22.30
N GLN A 75 0.22 1.25 23.08
CA GLN A 75 1.62 1.19 22.67
C GLN A 75 2.30 0.02 23.38
N THR A 76 3.04 -0.80 22.64
CA THR A 76 3.86 -1.85 23.28
C THR A 76 5.05 -1.23 24.00
N PHE A 77 5.32 -1.74 25.20
CA PHE A 77 6.41 -1.28 26.06
C PHE A 77 7.36 -2.44 26.35
N ARG A 78 7.91 -3.06 25.30
CA ARG A 78 8.58 -4.36 25.45
C ARG A 78 9.84 -4.32 26.28
N ASN A 79 10.58 -3.22 26.36
CA ASN A 79 11.82 -3.25 27.15
C ASN A 79 11.54 -3.43 28.65
N LEU A 80 10.33 -3.08 29.10
CA LEU A 80 9.96 -3.12 30.50
C LEU A 80 10.05 -4.54 31.06
N VAL A 81 10.74 -4.71 32.19
CA VAL A 81 11.02 -5.98 32.89
C VAL A 81 11.93 -6.94 32.10
N GLN A 82 12.00 -6.74 30.80
CA GLN A 82 12.55 -7.64 29.80
C GLN A 82 14.01 -7.34 29.45
N ASN A 83 14.47 -6.10 29.66
CA ASN A 83 15.86 -5.67 29.49
C ASN A 83 16.43 -5.17 30.81
N LEU A 84 17.73 -5.38 30.98
CA LEU A 84 18.48 -4.74 32.05
C LEU A 84 18.39 -3.21 31.88
N GLY A 85 18.34 -2.50 32.99
CA GLY A 85 18.12 -1.06 33.03
C GLY A 85 16.68 -0.60 32.80
N CYS A 86 15.71 -1.50 32.54
CA CYS A 86 14.31 -1.15 32.25
C CYS A 86 13.29 -1.77 33.24
N PRO A 87 13.42 -1.58 34.57
CA PRO A 87 12.41 -2.06 35.51
C PRO A 87 11.10 -1.27 35.41
N GLY A 88 10.02 -1.88 35.88
CA GLY A 88 8.74 -1.23 36.13
C GLY A 88 8.46 -1.07 37.61
N TYR A 89 7.51 -0.22 37.94
CA TYR A 89 6.91 -0.13 39.27
C TYR A 89 5.39 -0.05 39.12
N SER A 90 4.68 -0.69 40.04
CA SER A 90 3.24 -0.52 40.25
C SER A 90 2.98 -0.41 41.73
N ARG A 91 2.07 0.47 42.14
CA ARG A 91 1.65 0.59 43.54
C ARG A 91 1.16 -0.74 44.12
N ASP A 92 0.48 -1.54 43.31
CA ASP A 92 -0.11 -2.82 43.73
C ASP A 92 0.93 -3.94 43.85
N TYR A 93 2.02 -3.86 43.09
CA TYR A 93 2.99 -4.96 42.94
C TYR A 93 4.40 -4.63 43.44
N GLY A 94 4.68 -3.36 43.73
CA GLY A 94 6.03 -2.88 43.97
C GLY A 94 6.88 -2.82 42.69
N VAL A 95 8.19 -3.02 42.84
CA VAL A 95 9.15 -2.99 41.73
C VAL A 95 9.14 -4.32 40.99
N VAL A 96 9.10 -4.25 39.67
CA VAL A 96 9.13 -5.40 38.74
C VAL A 96 10.37 -5.27 37.86
N GLN A 97 11.23 -6.27 37.89
CA GLN A 97 12.56 -6.19 37.27
C GLN A 97 12.99 -7.55 36.71
N ALA A 98 13.97 -7.54 35.80
CA ALA A 98 14.64 -8.77 35.40
C ALA A 98 15.38 -9.37 36.61
N ALA A 99 15.48 -10.71 36.67
CA ALA A 99 16.04 -11.42 37.83
C ALA A 99 17.46 -10.95 38.21
N SER A 100 18.24 -10.51 37.23
CA SER A 100 19.60 -10.04 37.42
C SER A 100 19.72 -8.51 37.56
N GLU A 101 18.65 -7.72 37.51
CA GLU A 101 18.73 -6.26 37.54
C GLU A 101 19.07 -5.69 38.92
N HIS A 102 18.62 -6.30 40.02
CA HIS A 102 18.88 -5.89 41.41
C HIS A 102 18.83 -4.37 41.64
N VAL A 103 17.65 -3.75 41.50
CA VAL A 103 17.43 -2.29 41.61
C VAL A 103 18.03 -1.68 42.89
N GLU A 104 18.09 -2.44 43.98
CA GLU A 104 18.62 -2.00 45.28
C GLU A 104 20.14 -1.77 45.27
N ARG A 105 20.85 -2.35 44.29
CA ARG A 105 22.30 -2.21 44.12
C ARG A 105 22.66 -1.08 43.16
N ARG A 106 21.71 -0.62 42.34
CA ARG A 106 21.98 0.39 41.32
C ARG A 106 22.18 1.75 41.98
N ARG A 107 23.30 2.41 41.67
CA ARG A 107 23.66 3.73 42.24
C ARG A 107 23.09 4.92 41.48
N ARG A 108 22.58 4.67 40.27
CA ARG A 108 22.02 5.64 39.32
C ARG A 108 20.50 5.56 39.33
N PRO A 109 19.77 6.67 39.14
CA PRO A 109 18.33 6.60 38.99
C PRO A 109 17.93 5.91 37.68
N TYR A 110 16.67 5.51 37.59
CA TYR A 110 16.02 5.06 36.37
C TYR A 110 15.25 6.22 35.76
N HIS A 111 15.38 6.40 34.45
CA HIS A 111 14.64 7.41 33.69
C HIS A 111 13.44 6.76 33.04
N GLY A 112 12.25 7.33 33.24
CA GLY A 112 11.03 6.69 32.78
C GLY A 112 9.83 7.62 32.69
N VAL A 113 8.69 7.02 32.40
CA VAL A 113 7.38 7.69 32.40
C VAL A 113 6.56 7.15 33.56
N SER A 114 6.13 8.05 34.43
CA SER A 114 5.15 7.81 35.49
C SER A 114 3.74 8.04 34.98
N PHE A 115 2.85 7.14 35.38
CA PHE A 115 1.42 7.17 35.16
C PHE A 115 0.79 7.48 36.52
N LEU A 116 0.12 8.64 36.61
CA LEU A 116 -0.32 9.22 37.87
C LEU A 116 -1.76 8.82 38.20
N SER A 117 -2.13 8.95 39.47
CA SER A 117 -3.46 8.58 39.99
C SER A 117 -4.62 9.36 39.37
N ASP A 118 -4.35 10.55 38.82
CA ASP A 118 -5.32 11.38 38.11
C ASP A 118 -5.39 11.11 36.60
N GLY A 119 -4.67 10.08 36.12
CA GLY A 119 -4.65 9.69 34.72
C GLY A 119 -3.75 10.54 33.82
N ARG A 120 -2.95 11.44 34.38
CA ARG A 120 -1.88 12.15 33.65
C ARG A 120 -0.59 11.33 33.61
N VAL A 121 0.34 11.76 32.76
CA VAL A 121 1.70 11.23 32.73
C VAL A 121 2.74 12.31 33.04
N ARG A 122 3.86 11.88 33.61
CA ARG A 122 5.02 12.72 33.94
C ARG A 122 6.30 11.95 33.65
N ALA A 123 7.35 12.63 33.20
CA ALA A 123 8.67 12.03 33.16
C ALA A 123 9.31 12.11 34.55
N ASP A 124 9.80 10.99 35.08
CA ASP A 124 10.42 10.94 36.41
C ASP A 124 11.77 10.21 36.35
N SER A 125 12.69 10.66 37.21
CA SER A 125 13.97 9.99 37.47
C SER A 125 13.91 9.40 38.88
N LEU A 126 13.76 8.08 38.99
CA LEU A 126 13.45 7.39 40.25
C LEU A 126 14.58 6.47 40.70
N ARG A 127 14.94 6.53 41.98
CA ARG A 127 15.70 5.48 42.67
C ARG A 127 14.72 4.46 43.20
N LEU A 128 14.52 3.34 42.50
CA LEU A 128 13.54 2.32 42.90
C LEU A 128 13.92 1.53 44.16
N SER A 129 15.09 1.81 44.75
CA SER A 129 15.47 1.42 46.11
C SER A 129 14.74 2.24 47.19
N GLU A 130 14.13 3.35 46.80
CA GLU A 130 13.41 4.29 47.65
C GLU A 130 11.91 4.29 47.28
N PRO A 131 11.01 4.60 48.22
CA PRO A 131 9.59 4.71 47.91
C PRO A 131 9.32 5.77 46.82
N PRO A 132 8.60 5.43 45.73
CA PRO A 132 8.21 6.41 44.72
C PRO A 132 7.27 7.48 45.29
N PRO A 133 7.12 8.64 44.61
CA PRO A 133 6.15 9.66 44.99
C PRO A 133 4.71 9.09 45.10
N THR A 134 3.94 9.58 46.07
CA THR A 134 2.61 9.01 46.40
C THR A 134 1.55 9.21 45.33
N ASP A 135 1.79 10.08 44.34
CA ASP A 135 0.91 10.30 43.19
C ASP A 135 1.20 9.35 42.02
N VAL A 136 2.32 8.63 42.04
CA VAL A 136 2.70 7.65 41.01
C VAL A 136 1.95 6.34 41.26
N GLU A 137 1.14 5.92 40.28
CA GLU A 137 0.47 4.61 40.29
C GLU A 137 1.34 3.55 39.62
N GLN A 138 1.89 3.89 38.45
CA GLN A 138 2.82 3.04 37.72
C GLN A 138 3.99 3.85 37.19
N PHE A 139 5.14 3.21 37.01
CA PHE A 139 6.31 3.80 36.36
C PHE A 139 6.96 2.78 35.43
N GLY A 140 7.34 3.23 34.23
CA GLY A 140 8.04 2.43 33.25
C GLY A 140 9.36 3.05 32.84
N ALA A 141 10.47 2.39 33.16
CA ALA A 141 11.80 2.83 32.75
C ALA A 141 12.07 2.51 31.28
N GLY A 142 12.88 3.36 30.63
CA GLY A 142 13.38 3.13 29.27
C GLY A 142 14.74 3.80 29.08
N ILE A 143 15.27 3.78 27.86
CA ILE A 143 16.55 4.42 27.54
C ILE A 143 16.29 5.93 27.35
N PRO A 144 16.77 6.82 28.23
CA PRO A 144 16.59 8.26 28.05
C PRO A 144 17.35 8.73 26.81
N VAL A 145 16.73 9.57 26.00
CA VAL A 145 17.37 10.23 24.84
C VAL A 145 17.27 11.76 24.91
N LEU A 146 16.34 12.24 25.73
CA LEU A 146 16.13 13.64 26.05
C LEU A 146 15.77 13.70 27.53
N TRP A 147 16.40 14.57 28.30
CA TRP A 147 16.06 14.77 29.71
C TRP A 147 16.28 16.23 30.11
N ASP A 148 15.35 16.79 30.87
CA ASP A 148 15.35 18.21 31.26
C ASP A 148 15.56 19.22 30.10
N GLY A 149 15.13 18.84 28.90
CA GLY A 149 15.27 19.63 27.66
C GLY A 149 16.59 19.42 26.91
N ASP A 150 17.52 18.67 27.49
CA ASP A 150 18.85 18.40 26.93
C ASP A 150 18.92 17.01 26.29
N VAL A 151 19.48 16.97 25.07
CA VAL A 151 19.69 15.73 24.33
C VAL A 151 20.91 15.03 24.91
N LEU A 152 20.75 13.77 25.33
CA LEU A 152 21.82 13.02 25.95
C LEU A 152 22.92 12.70 24.92
N THR A 153 24.16 12.88 25.35
CA THR A 153 25.37 12.52 24.61
C THR A 153 25.59 11.01 24.59
N LEU A 154 26.46 10.53 23.72
CA LEU A 154 26.86 9.13 23.69
C LEU A 154 27.39 8.66 25.05
N GLU A 155 28.20 9.49 25.70
CA GLU A 155 28.77 9.23 27.02
C GLU A 155 27.68 9.01 28.07
N GLU A 156 26.62 9.82 28.05
CA GLU A 156 25.49 9.66 28.97
C GLU A 156 24.63 8.44 28.61
N LEU A 157 24.42 8.18 27.32
CA LEU A 157 23.63 7.04 26.84
C LEU A 157 24.31 5.69 27.11
N ALA A 158 25.65 5.63 27.09
CA ALA A 158 26.40 4.39 27.22
C ALA A 158 26.14 3.64 28.53
N CYS A 159 25.80 4.34 29.62
CA CYS A 159 25.48 3.71 30.91
C CYS A 159 24.01 3.31 31.07
N GLU A 160 23.13 3.67 30.12
CA GLU A 160 21.69 3.42 30.18
C GLU A 160 21.22 2.31 29.24
N VAL A 161 22.10 1.79 28.37
CA VAL A 161 21.75 0.81 27.34
C VAL A 161 22.42 -0.54 27.63
N SER A 162 21.62 -1.61 27.72
CA SER A 162 22.11 -2.99 27.81
C SER A 162 22.06 -3.76 26.48
N ASP A 163 21.30 -3.26 25.49
CA ASP A 163 21.28 -3.78 24.11
C ASP A 163 22.11 -2.85 23.21
N PHE A 164 23.38 -3.19 23.06
CA PHE A 164 24.36 -2.33 22.39
C PHE A 164 24.09 -2.09 20.91
N SER A 165 23.17 -2.83 20.27
CA SER A 165 22.72 -2.58 18.90
C SER A 165 22.06 -1.21 18.73
N HIS A 166 21.59 -0.60 19.83
CA HIS A 166 21.07 0.76 19.88
C HIS A 166 22.16 1.82 19.76
N LEU A 167 23.36 1.51 20.22
CA LEU A 167 24.48 2.45 20.25
C LEU A 167 25.41 2.20 19.05
N PHE A 168 25.66 0.95 18.72
CA PHE A 168 26.72 0.57 17.80
C PHE A 168 26.20 -0.37 16.70
N GLU A 169 26.81 -0.30 15.53
CA GLU A 169 26.57 -1.25 14.45
C GLU A 169 27.21 -2.59 14.83
N VAL A 170 26.40 -3.47 15.43
CA VAL A 170 26.78 -4.84 15.77
C VAL A 170 25.88 -5.79 14.99
N ASN A 171 26.44 -6.61 14.11
CA ASN A 171 25.67 -7.53 13.27
C ASN A 171 25.29 -8.81 14.04
N LEU A 172 24.34 -8.70 14.96
CA LEU A 172 23.83 -9.85 15.72
C LEU A 172 22.79 -10.66 14.95
N PHE A 173 22.33 -10.16 13.81
CA PHE A 173 21.37 -10.85 12.95
C PHE A 173 21.65 -10.49 11.49
N ASN A 174 21.89 -11.49 10.64
CA ASN A 174 21.86 -11.33 9.19
C ASN A 174 20.77 -12.23 8.58
N ALA A 175 20.42 -11.98 7.33
CA ALA A 175 19.37 -12.74 6.63
C ALA A 175 19.67 -14.26 6.55
N SER A 176 20.94 -14.65 6.67
CA SER A 176 21.38 -16.06 6.72
C SER A 176 21.31 -16.69 8.12
N GLY A 177 21.05 -15.91 9.18
CA GLY A 177 21.02 -16.38 10.57
C GLY A 177 22.38 -16.81 11.14
N VAL A 178 23.49 -16.51 10.46
CA VAL A 178 24.85 -16.92 10.86
C VAL A 178 25.63 -15.68 11.27
N ILE A 179 25.88 -15.52 12.56
CA ILE A 179 26.71 -14.43 13.11
C ILE A 179 28.18 -14.87 13.01
N PRO A 180 29.07 -14.08 12.38
CA PRO A 180 30.50 -14.33 12.43
C PRO A 180 31.01 -14.46 13.88
N ASP A 181 31.81 -15.49 14.16
CA ASP A 181 32.33 -15.80 15.52
C ASP A 181 33.03 -14.61 16.20
N HIS A 182 33.63 -13.73 15.39
CA HIS A 182 34.33 -12.57 15.90
C HIS A 182 33.39 -11.46 16.38
N GLU A 183 32.29 -11.21 15.66
CA GLU A 183 31.25 -10.28 16.09
C GLU A 183 30.51 -10.81 17.32
N ARG A 184 30.24 -12.13 17.35
CA ARG A 184 29.68 -12.80 18.52
C ARG A 184 30.57 -12.61 19.75
N ARG A 185 31.88 -12.94 19.65
CA ARG A 185 32.83 -12.76 20.76
C ARG A 185 32.92 -11.31 21.23
N ARG A 186 32.90 -10.36 20.30
CA ARG A 186 32.91 -8.95 20.63
C ARG A 186 31.67 -8.53 21.40
N TYR A 187 30.49 -8.98 20.98
CA TYR A 187 29.25 -8.70 21.70
C TYR A 187 29.25 -9.31 23.12
N LEU A 188 29.76 -10.54 23.27
CA LEU A 188 29.90 -11.17 24.59
C LEU A 188 30.82 -10.36 25.52
N GLN A 189 31.89 -9.77 24.99
CA GLN A 189 32.76 -8.88 25.75
C GLN A 189 32.00 -7.64 26.25
N PHE A 190 31.14 -7.04 25.43
CA PHE A 190 30.29 -5.92 25.87
C PHE A 190 29.32 -6.32 26.98
N GLN A 191 28.66 -7.46 26.82
CA GLN A 191 27.76 -7.98 27.86
C GLN A 191 28.50 -8.23 29.16
N GLN A 192 29.69 -8.82 29.11
CA GLN A 192 30.53 -9.02 30.28
C GLN A 192 30.91 -7.70 30.96
N VAL A 193 31.40 -6.72 30.20
CA VAL A 193 31.75 -5.39 30.75
C VAL A 193 30.54 -4.72 31.41
N PHE A 194 29.37 -4.82 30.78
CA PHE A 194 28.12 -4.31 31.34
C PHE A 194 27.77 -5.04 32.63
N GLU A 195 27.76 -6.37 32.66
CA GLU A 195 27.43 -7.16 33.84
C GLU A 195 28.34 -6.84 35.04
N GLU A 196 29.64 -6.68 34.81
CA GLU A 196 30.63 -6.34 35.85
C GLU A 196 30.42 -4.92 36.41
N SER A 197 29.92 -4.00 35.59
CA SER A 197 29.85 -2.56 35.90
C SER A 197 28.43 -1.99 36.00
N ARG A 198 27.37 -2.78 35.81
CA ARG A 198 25.99 -2.28 35.66
C ARG A 198 25.50 -1.48 36.86
N HIS A 199 26.01 -1.76 38.06
CA HIS A 199 25.64 -1.07 39.30
C HIS A 199 26.58 0.10 39.66
N ALA A 200 27.65 0.33 38.90
CA ALA A 200 28.64 1.37 39.16
C ALA A 200 28.06 2.80 38.97
N GLU A 201 28.87 3.82 39.25
CA GLU A 201 28.51 5.20 38.87
C GLU A 201 28.43 5.36 37.34
N ALA A 202 27.66 6.35 36.87
CA ALA A 202 27.40 6.58 35.44
C ALA A 202 28.69 6.72 34.62
N SER A 203 29.62 7.54 35.11
CA SER A 203 30.91 7.77 34.47
C SER A 203 31.75 6.50 34.35
N THR A 204 31.75 5.65 35.39
CA THR A 204 32.55 4.42 35.40
C THR A 204 32.02 3.41 34.41
N LEU A 205 30.71 3.16 34.39
CA LEU A 205 30.10 2.24 33.44
C LEU A 205 30.21 2.77 32.00
N SER A 206 29.91 4.06 31.79
CA SER A 206 30.04 4.70 30.48
C SER A 206 31.46 4.55 29.92
N GLN A 207 32.47 4.89 30.73
CA GLN A 207 33.87 4.77 30.32
C GLN A 207 34.24 3.32 29.96
N ALA A 208 33.82 2.34 30.77
CA ALA A 208 34.09 0.93 30.51
C ALA A 208 33.45 0.44 29.19
N ILE A 209 32.21 0.83 28.89
CA ILE A 209 31.52 0.50 27.65
C ILE A 209 32.19 1.18 26.45
N LEU A 210 32.54 2.47 26.56
CA LEU A 210 33.18 3.20 25.49
C LEU A 210 34.61 2.69 25.21
N ASP A 211 35.35 2.27 26.24
CA ASP A 211 36.64 1.62 26.08
C ASP A 211 36.51 0.27 25.36
N ALA A 212 35.48 -0.52 25.65
CA ALA A 212 35.18 -1.75 24.91
C ALA A 212 34.79 -1.50 23.44
N ALA A 213 34.26 -0.31 23.12
CA ALA A 213 33.90 0.10 21.76
C ALA A 213 35.04 0.67 20.92
N ARG A 214 36.13 1.12 21.56
CA ARG A 214 37.31 1.65 20.89
C ARG A 214 38.03 0.57 20.07
N ALA A 215 38.83 1.02 19.11
CA ALA A 215 39.71 0.13 18.37
C ALA A 215 40.81 -0.39 19.29
N ASP A 216 41.14 -1.67 19.17
CA ASP A 216 42.30 -2.27 19.80
C ASP A 216 43.04 -3.21 18.82
N ALA A 217 44.06 -3.92 19.31
CA ALA A 217 44.85 -4.84 18.48
C ALA A 217 44.04 -6.03 17.93
N LYS A 218 42.86 -6.33 18.50
CA LYS A 218 41.99 -7.44 18.11
C LYS A 218 40.83 -6.98 17.23
N TRP A 219 40.33 -5.75 17.41
CA TRP A 219 39.07 -5.30 16.81
C TRP A 219 39.11 -3.83 16.33
N PRO A 220 38.52 -3.50 15.16
CA PRO A 220 38.36 -2.11 14.72
C PRO A 220 37.37 -1.35 15.62
N ALA A 221 37.39 -0.01 15.67
CA ALA A 221 36.38 0.73 16.43
C ALA A 221 34.96 0.47 15.89
N LEU A 222 33.95 0.41 16.76
CA LEU A 222 32.56 0.27 16.31
C LEU A 222 31.99 1.58 15.79
N SER A 223 31.28 1.49 14.66
CA SER A 223 30.46 2.60 14.14
C SER A 223 29.21 2.79 14.97
N ARG A 224 28.68 4.03 14.99
CA ARG A 224 27.39 4.34 15.62
C ARG A 224 26.24 3.75 14.82
N SER A 225 25.28 3.15 15.50
CA SER A 225 24.04 2.63 14.89
C SER A 225 23.19 3.77 14.32
N ARG A 226 22.84 3.72 13.03
CA ARG A 226 22.04 4.77 12.36
C ARG A 226 20.70 4.29 11.81
N ASN A 227 20.53 2.98 11.70
CA ASN A 227 19.39 2.38 11.01
C ASN A 227 18.51 1.54 11.93
N TYR A 228 18.77 1.57 13.23
CA TYR A 228 17.98 0.81 14.18
C TYR A 228 16.60 1.48 14.35
N LEU A 229 15.52 0.69 14.35
CA LEU A 229 14.16 1.19 14.53
C LEU A 229 13.85 1.32 16.02
N HIS A 230 13.48 2.51 16.46
CA HIS A 230 13.18 2.81 17.86
C HIS A 230 11.72 3.19 18.05
N ASN A 231 11.15 2.79 19.19
CA ASN A 231 9.85 3.25 19.68
C ASN A 231 10.09 4.24 20.82
N LEU A 232 9.71 5.49 20.61
CA LEU A 232 9.99 6.64 21.46
C LEU A 232 8.71 7.10 22.17
N VAL A 233 8.81 7.37 23.46
CA VAL A 233 7.80 8.08 24.25
C VAL A 233 8.40 9.37 24.76
N GLY A 234 7.88 10.50 24.30
CA GLY A 234 8.24 11.83 24.78
C GLY A 234 7.16 12.41 25.67
N VAL A 235 7.55 13.20 26.67
CA VAL A 235 6.65 13.90 27.59
C VAL A 235 7.00 15.38 27.62
N THR A 236 5.97 16.22 27.59
CA THR A 236 6.11 17.68 27.75
C THR A 236 5.84 18.13 29.17
N ALA A 237 6.22 19.36 29.48
CA ALA A 237 6.05 19.92 30.82
C ALA A 237 4.57 19.99 31.26
N ASP A 238 3.62 20.03 30.33
CA ASP A 238 2.17 20.02 30.62
C ASP A 238 1.57 18.61 30.74
N GLY A 239 2.38 17.56 30.53
CA GLY A 239 1.95 16.16 30.55
C GLY A 239 1.44 15.62 29.22
N SER A 240 1.57 16.37 28.11
CA SER A 240 1.24 15.83 26.78
C SER A 240 2.28 14.81 26.33
N VAL A 241 1.84 13.84 25.53
CA VAL A 241 2.63 12.66 25.14
C VAL A 241 2.92 12.66 23.65
N LEU A 242 4.18 12.45 23.31
CA LEU A 242 4.63 12.09 21.97
C LEU A 242 4.84 10.58 21.91
N ILE A 243 4.29 9.93 20.89
CA ILE A 243 4.60 8.55 20.55
C ILE A 243 5.20 8.56 19.15
N ALA A 244 6.44 8.14 19.00
CA ALA A 244 7.11 8.17 17.71
C ALA A 244 7.85 6.88 17.40
N LEU A 245 7.91 6.53 16.12
CA LEU A 245 8.69 5.45 15.57
C LEU A 245 9.66 6.05 14.57
N ALA A 246 10.95 5.86 14.80
CA ALA A 246 11.97 6.45 13.94
C ALA A 246 13.24 5.59 13.90
N ASN A 247 13.92 5.64 12.77
CA ASN A 247 15.26 5.11 12.60
C ASN A 247 16.28 6.23 12.80
N GLY A 248 17.36 5.94 13.51
CA GLY A 248 18.42 6.92 13.72
C GLY A 248 19.34 6.53 14.86
N LYS A 249 20.25 7.43 15.20
CA LYS A 249 20.98 7.37 16.46
C LYS A 249 20.06 7.80 17.61
N LEU A 250 20.35 7.33 18.82
CA LEU A 250 19.61 7.74 20.02
C LEU A 250 19.63 9.26 20.25
N GLU A 251 20.75 9.92 19.98
CA GLU A 251 20.88 11.38 20.05
C GLU A 251 19.91 12.08 19.09
N GLU A 252 19.72 11.53 17.89
CA GLU A 252 18.82 12.09 16.86
C GLU A 252 17.34 11.92 17.24
N LEU A 253 17.01 10.88 18.01
CA LEU A 253 15.68 10.70 18.61
C LEU A 253 15.43 11.72 19.73
N GLY A 254 16.44 12.04 20.52
CA GLY A 254 16.36 13.12 21.51
C GLY A 254 16.07 14.46 20.82
N GLU A 255 16.78 14.76 19.74
CA GLU A 255 16.54 15.94 18.90
C GLU A 255 15.13 15.95 18.31
N LEU A 256 14.64 14.80 17.84
CA LEU A 256 13.28 14.65 17.34
C LEU A 256 12.26 15.00 18.42
N ALA A 257 12.34 14.39 19.60
CA ALA A 257 11.42 14.66 20.71
C ALA A 257 11.48 16.13 21.14
N ARG A 258 12.67 16.71 21.24
CA ARG A 258 12.86 18.13 21.53
C ARG A 258 12.17 19.02 20.51
N GLY A 259 12.22 18.66 19.23
CA GLY A 259 11.49 19.33 18.14
C GLY A 259 9.96 19.32 18.28
N TYR A 260 9.40 18.35 19.02
CA TYR A 260 7.98 18.32 19.40
C TYR A 260 7.67 19.06 20.71
N GLY A 261 8.68 19.70 21.31
CA GLY A 261 8.55 20.46 22.55
C GLY A 261 8.66 19.61 23.81
N CYS A 262 8.95 18.30 23.70
CA CYS A 262 9.19 17.43 24.85
C CYS A 262 10.35 17.99 25.69
N HIS A 263 10.25 17.80 27.01
CA HIS A 263 11.35 18.08 27.94
C HIS A 263 12.07 16.78 28.35
N ALA A 264 11.41 15.64 28.20
CA ALA A 264 12.00 14.34 28.43
C ALA A 264 11.48 13.33 27.39
N ALA A 265 12.29 12.35 27.02
CA ALA A 265 11.89 11.25 26.15
C ALA A 265 12.72 10.01 26.39
N ILE A 266 12.06 8.85 26.28
CA ILE A 266 12.65 7.53 26.48
C ILE A 266 12.35 6.60 25.29
N VAL A 267 13.26 5.69 24.98
CA VAL A 267 13.02 4.58 24.06
C VAL A 267 12.52 3.37 24.84
N VAL A 268 11.35 2.85 24.46
CA VAL A 268 10.56 1.87 25.24
C VAL A 268 10.48 0.47 24.61
N ASP A 269 10.95 0.33 23.37
CA ASP A 269 10.93 -0.94 22.63
C ASP A 269 12.12 -1.02 21.66
N ASN A 270 12.68 -2.22 21.53
CA ASN A 270 13.89 -2.54 20.79
C ASN A 270 13.59 -3.60 19.72
N GLY A 271 14.27 -3.54 18.57
CA GLY A 271 14.43 -4.73 17.73
C GLY A 271 13.26 -5.07 16.82
N GLY A 272 12.50 -4.06 16.39
CA GLY A 272 11.55 -4.22 15.29
C GLY A 272 10.38 -5.15 15.57
N SER A 273 10.01 -5.36 16.85
CA SER A 273 8.73 -6.00 17.28
C SER A 273 7.71 -5.01 17.86
N THR A 274 7.92 -3.71 17.65
CA THR A 274 7.14 -2.60 18.19
C THR A 274 5.76 -2.49 17.53
N SER A 275 4.72 -2.11 18.29
CA SER A 275 3.43 -1.74 17.70
C SER A 275 2.73 -0.61 18.44
N CYS A 276 1.96 0.17 17.69
CA CYS A 276 1.03 1.15 18.18
C CYS A 276 -0.34 0.85 17.55
N LEU A 277 -1.36 0.73 18.38
CA LEU A 277 -2.67 0.22 18.01
C LEU A 277 -3.74 1.22 18.49
N LEU A 278 -4.79 1.39 17.72
CA LEU A 278 -5.88 2.33 17.99
C LEU A 278 -7.22 1.61 17.96
N ARG A 279 -7.99 1.83 19.01
CA ARG A 279 -9.43 1.60 19.02
C ARG A 279 -10.15 2.94 18.94
N ARG A 280 -10.99 3.15 17.92
CA ARG A 280 -11.67 4.43 17.71
C ARG A 280 -12.92 4.64 18.56
N GLN A 281 -13.58 3.55 18.95
CA GLN A 281 -14.83 3.55 19.74
C GLN A 281 -14.83 2.34 20.68
N PRO A 282 -15.58 2.36 21.82
CA PRO A 282 -15.55 1.30 22.82
C PRO A 282 -15.72 -0.13 22.26
N HIS A 283 -16.61 -0.30 21.28
CA HIS A 283 -16.91 -1.60 20.66
C HIS A 283 -16.11 -1.90 19.38
N ALA A 284 -15.27 -0.98 18.92
CA ALA A 284 -14.47 -1.20 17.72
C ALA A 284 -13.29 -2.14 18.01
N ALA A 285 -12.91 -2.93 17.00
CA ALA A 285 -11.69 -3.70 17.07
C ALA A 285 -10.45 -2.79 17.16
N LEU A 286 -9.43 -3.27 17.86
CA LEU A 286 -8.13 -2.62 17.94
C LEU A 286 -7.41 -2.74 16.57
N GLN A 287 -7.16 -1.61 15.91
CA GLN A 287 -6.54 -1.55 14.59
C GLN A 287 -5.08 -1.08 14.71
N PRO A 288 -4.13 -1.68 14.00
CA PRO A 288 -2.77 -1.18 14.02
C PRO A 288 -2.66 0.19 13.34
N LEU A 289 -2.12 1.16 14.07
CA LEU A 289 -1.58 2.39 13.49
C LEU A 289 -0.21 2.12 12.89
N PHE A 290 0.59 1.32 13.59
CA PHE A 290 1.88 0.84 13.12
C PHE A 290 2.19 -0.53 13.71
N GLN A 291 2.81 -1.38 12.90
CA GLN A 291 3.42 -2.64 13.30
C GLN A 291 4.72 -2.80 12.54
N SER A 292 5.81 -3.02 13.27
CA SER A 292 7.10 -3.32 12.66
C SER A 292 7.10 -4.71 12.02
N HIS A 293 8.06 -4.97 11.12
CA HIS A 293 8.11 -6.23 10.38
C HIS A 293 8.29 -7.48 11.28
N TYR A 294 8.95 -7.34 12.43
CA TYR A 294 9.12 -8.42 13.40
C TYR A 294 8.06 -8.36 14.52
N TRP A 295 6.93 -7.68 14.33
CA TRP A 295 5.87 -7.60 15.33
C TRP A 295 5.44 -8.99 15.80
N ARG A 296 5.42 -9.18 17.11
CA ARG A 296 4.89 -10.39 17.76
C ARG A 296 3.73 -9.94 18.63
N PRO A 297 2.49 -10.36 18.34
CA PRO A 297 1.29 -9.81 18.98
C PRO A 297 1.32 -9.84 20.52
N PRO A 298 1.79 -10.91 21.18
CA PRO A 298 1.86 -10.92 22.63
C PRO A 298 2.93 -9.96 23.18
N SER A 299 2.57 -9.17 24.19
CA SER A 299 3.47 -8.24 24.91
C SER A 299 3.42 -8.48 26.42
N VAL A 300 4.58 -8.34 27.08
CA VAL A 300 4.68 -8.39 28.55
C VAL A 300 4.19 -7.09 29.18
N ALA A 301 4.32 -5.97 28.47
CA ALA A 301 3.84 -4.68 28.93
C ALA A 301 3.25 -3.83 27.79
N VAL A 302 2.28 -2.99 28.13
CA VAL A 302 1.66 -2.00 27.24
C VAL A 302 1.38 -0.71 28.00
N ALA A 303 1.56 0.42 27.33
CA ALA A 303 1.00 1.70 27.76
C ALA A 303 -0.34 1.92 27.05
N VAL A 304 -1.37 2.26 27.80
CA VAL A 304 -2.73 2.50 27.32
C VAL A 304 -3.10 3.95 27.60
N TYR A 305 -3.49 4.68 26.56
CA TYR A 305 -3.92 6.07 26.64
C TYR A 305 -5.39 6.16 26.21
N SER A 306 -6.28 6.39 27.15
CA SER A 306 -7.70 6.65 26.88
C SER A 306 -7.89 8.14 26.62
N LEU A 307 -8.46 8.48 25.47
CA LEU A 307 -8.74 9.86 25.09
C LEU A 307 -10.19 10.23 25.42
N ARG A 308 -10.43 11.52 25.63
CA ARG A 308 -11.78 12.06 25.81
C ARG A 308 -12.60 11.91 24.53
N ALA A 309 -13.92 11.80 24.65
CA ALA A 309 -14.81 11.77 23.50
C ALA A 309 -14.60 13.01 22.62
N GLY A 310 -14.53 12.82 21.30
CA GLY A 310 -14.28 13.90 20.34
C GLY A 310 -12.80 14.33 20.22
N ALA A 311 -11.89 13.77 21.01
CA ALA A 311 -10.47 14.00 20.82
C ALA A 311 -10.00 13.39 19.49
N ASN A 312 -9.40 14.22 18.65
CA ASN A 312 -8.74 13.76 17.43
C ASN A 312 -7.31 13.36 17.75
N LEU A 313 -6.91 12.19 17.26
CA LEU A 313 -5.51 11.78 17.24
C LEU A 313 -4.79 12.63 16.21
N LEU A 314 -3.93 13.53 16.67
CA LEU A 314 -3.18 14.41 15.78
C LEU A 314 -1.94 13.65 15.32
N ALA A 315 -1.86 13.38 14.01
CA ALA A 315 -0.59 13.07 13.39
C ALA A 315 0.37 14.21 13.72
N ALA A 316 1.44 13.89 14.45
CA ALA A 316 2.35 14.89 14.96
C ALA A 316 3.21 15.36 13.79
N HIS A 317 2.85 16.46 13.16
CA HIS A 317 3.78 17.17 12.30
C HIS A 317 4.70 18.00 13.21
N PRO A 318 6.03 17.97 13.01
CA PRO A 318 6.92 18.83 13.77
C PRO A 318 6.39 20.27 13.67
N ARG A 319 6.28 20.98 14.79
CA ARG A 319 5.87 22.40 14.80
C ARG A 319 6.91 23.19 14.00
N ARG A 320 6.67 23.30 12.69
CA ARG A 320 7.42 24.22 11.85
C ARG A 320 6.98 25.63 12.18
N GLU A 321 7.89 26.42 12.73
CA GLU A 321 7.89 27.84 12.44
C GLU A 321 7.57 28.00 10.94
N ARG A 322 6.51 28.73 10.62
CA ARG A 322 6.14 29.12 9.25
C ARG A 322 7.27 30.00 8.66
N LYS A 323 8.40 29.39 8.32
CA LYS A 323 9.37 29.93 7.40
C LYS A 323 8.84 29.64 6.01
N THR A 324 8.24 30.67 5.42
CA THR A 324 8.13 30.92 3.97
C THR A 324 8.36 29.70 3.08
N ARG A 325 7.29 29.21 2.42
CA ARG A 325 7.29 28.20 1.35
C ARG A 325 8.63 28.20 0.61
N ARG A 326 9.55 27.31 1.01
CA ARG A 326 10.79 27.06 0.28
C ARG A 326 10.40 26.46 -1.07
N ARG A 327 11.11 26.89 -2.11
CA ARG A 327 10.94 26.46 -3.51
C ARG A 327 10.66 24.96 -3.56
N LEU A 328 9.54 24.58 -4.19
CA LEU A 328 9.25 23.19 -4.54
C LEU A 328 10.47 22.63 -5.25
N GLY A 329 11.01 21.51 -4.75
CA GLY A 329 12.02 20.76 -5.47
C GLY A 329 11.37 20.21 -6.74
N GLN A 330 12.06 20.30 -7.87
CA GLN A 330 11.71 19.53 -9.04
C GLN A 330 12.49 18.23 -8.98
N LEU A 331 11.80 17.10 -9.14
CA LEU A 331 12.44 15.79 -9.22
C LEU A 331 12.20 15.17 -10.59
N ARG A 332 13.26 14.64 -11.19
CA ARG A 332 13.18 13.93 -12.45
C ARG A 332 12.95 12.45 -12.22
N VAL A 333 12.01 11.89 -12.96
CA VAL A 333 11.75 10.45 -13.02
C VAL A 333 11.88 9.99 -14.47
N HIS A 334 12.64 8.93 -14.69
CA HIS A 334 12.83 8.31 -15.99
C HIS A 334 12.09 6.98 -16.04
N TYR A 335 11.15 6.84 -16.96
CA TYR A 335 10.32 5.66 -17.11
C TYR A 335 10.77 4.85 -18.33
N ALA A 336 11.04 3.56 -18.13
CA ALA A 336 11.33 2.64 -19.22
C ALA A 336 10.03 2.11 -19.83
N THR A 337 9.64 2.59 -21.01
CA THR A 337 8.41 2.18 -21.72
C THR A 337 8.76 1.40 -22.99
N ASN A 338 7.76 0.80 -23.63
CA ASN A 338 7.89 0.19 -24.97
C ASN A 338 8.13 1.23 -26.07
N LEU A 339 7.73 2.49 -25.84
CA LEU A 339 7.96 3.62 -26.74
C LEU A 339 9.30 4.33 -26.52
N GLY A 340 10.12 3.83 -25.57
CA GLY A 340 11.40 4.42 -25.19
C GLY A 340 11.44 4.94 -23.75
N VAL A 341 12.46 5.73 -23.43
CA VAL A 341 12.60 6.33 -22.09
C VAL A 341 11.87 7.66 -22.05
N VAL A 342 10.87 7.78 -21.17
CA VAL A 342 10.13 9.01 -20.94
C VAL A 342 10.65 9.67 -19.67
N THR A 343 11.03 10.95 -19.74
CA THR A 343 11.51 11.69 -18.55
C THR A 343 10.47 12.72 -18.14
N ARG A 344 10.09 12.70 -16.86
CA ARG A 344 9.15 13.66 -16.28
C ARG A 344 9.77 14.42 -15.15
N THR A 345 9.42 15.70 -15.05
CA THR A 345 9.81 16.54 -13.93
C THR A 345 8.59 16.77 -13.06
N LEU A 346 8.56 16.13 -11.90
CA LEU A 346 7.45 16.19 -10.97
C LEU A 346 7.73 17.24 -9.88
N PRO A 347 6.78 18.13 -9.58
CA PRO A 347 6.90 19.04 -8.47
C PRO A 347 6.76 18.23 -7.18
N ILE A 348 7.81 18.20 -6.36
CA ILE A 348 7.75 17.60 -5.03
C ILE A 348 8.04 18.66 -3.98
N GLY A 349 7.46 18.46 -2.80
CA GLY A 349 7.73 19.30 -1.65
C GLY A 349 9.14 19.06 -1.15
N GLU A 350 9.23 18.59 0.08
CA GLU A 350 10.50 18.14 0.63
C GLU A 350 10.61 16.63 0.53
N HIS A 351 11.83 16.11 0.51
CA HIS A 351 12.07 14.66 0.50
C HIS A 351 11.66 14.06 1.86
N ASN A 352 10.35 13.80 2.02
CA ASN A 352 9.72 13.25 3.21
C ASN A 352 8.67 12.19 2.82
N VAL A 353 8.05 11.56 3.81
CA VAL A 353 7.11 10.45 3.59
C VAL A 353 5.91 10.83 2.72
N HIS A 354 5.38 12.05 2.83
CA HIS A 354 4.23 12.49 2.04
C HIS A 354 4.61 12.65 0.57
N SER A 355 5.72 13.33 0.27
CA SER A 355 6.19 13.46 -1.11
C SER A 355 6.67 12.13 -1.69
N ALA A 356 7.11 11.18 -0.86
CA ALA A 356 7.42 9.82 -1.30
C ALA A 356 6.14 9.04 -1.68
N ASP A 357 5.06 9.23 -0.93
CA ASP A 357 3.74 8.62 -1.21
C ASP A 357 3.11 9.22 -2.47
N ASP A 358 3.09 10.53 -2.61
CA ASP A 358 2.63 11.24 -3.82
C ASP A 358 3.40 10.76 -5.06
N LEU A 359 4.73 10.67 -4.94
CA LEU A 359 5.59 10.18 -6.02
C LEU A 359 5.34 8.69 -6.33
N ALA A 360 5.07 7.86 -5.33
CA ALA A 360 4.73 6.46 -5.53
C ALA A 360 3.42 6.29 -6.32
N ILE A 361 2.40 7.11 -6.03
CA ILE A 361 1.13 7.15 -6.77
C ILE A 361 1.37 7.61 -8.20
N ALA A 362 2.09 8.71 -8.40
CA ALA A 362 2.42 9.21 -9.74
C ALA A 362 3.20 8.18 -10.58
N ILE A 363 4.15 7.46 -9.97
CA ILE A 363 4.88 6.37 -10.64
C ILE A 363 3.94 5.22 -11.01
N GLY A 364 3.06 4.79 -10.11
CA GLY A 364 2.13 3.70 -10.37
C GLY A 364 1.08 4.04 -11.42
N ASN A 365 0.51 5.24 -11.37
CA ASN A 365 -0.44 5.72 -12.38
C ASN A 365 0.23 5.86 -13.75
N PHE A 366 1.45 6.42 -13.81
CA PHE A 366 2.22 6.47 -15.05
C PHE A 366 2.45 5.06 -15.61
N ALA A 367 2.81 4.09 -14.75
CA ALA A 367 3.00 2.71 -15.18
C ALA A 367 1.71 2.10 -15.75
N MET A 368 0.55 2.38 -15.17
CA MET A 368 -0.76 1.85 -15.63
C MET A 368 -1.29 2.51 -16.89
N ILE A 369 -1.00 3.79 -17.09
CA ILE A 369 -1.48 4.54 -18.26
C ILE A 369 -0.52 4.37 -19.44
N HIS A 370 0.79 4.52 -19.21
CA HIS A 370 1.79 4.52 -20.29
C HIS A 370 2.42 3.14 -20.53
N GLY A 371 2.35 2.21 -19.57
CA GLY A 371 3.03 0.90 -19.72
C GLY A 371 4.51 0.94 -19.37
N ALA A 372 4.88 1.65 -18.31
CA ALA A 372 6.26 1.65 -17.82
C ALA A 372 6.62 0.30 -17.18
N SER A 373 7.78 -0.22 -17.54
CA SER A 373 8.38 -1.44 -16.97
C SER A 373 9.34 -1.18 -15.81
N SER A 374 9.82 0.06 -15.68
CA SER A 374 10.57 0.55 -14.52
C SER A 374 10.50 2.07 -14.41
N ALA A 375 10.83 2.61 -13.23
CA ALA A 375 11.00 4.03 -12.96
C ALA A 375 12.33 4.28 -12.24
N HIS A 376 13.12 5.24 -12.72
CA HIS A 376 14.39 5.66 -12.13
C HIS A 376 14.28 7.08 -11.63
N VAL A 377 14.51 7.28 -10.34
CA VAL A 377 14.25 8.52 -9.61
C VAL A 377 15.58 9.23 -9.35
N GLU A 378 15.74 10.46 -9.84
CA GLU A 378 16.90 11.31 -9.57
C GLU A 378 16.82 11.92 -8.16
N ALA A 379 16.96 11.08 -7.13
CA ALA A 379 16.96 11.47 -5.72
C ALA A 379 18.04 10.76 -4.91
N SER A 380 18.13 11.08 -3.63
CA SER A 380 18.93 10.30 -2.68
C SER A 380 18.39 8.88 -2.56
N ALA A 381 19.28 7.89 -2.38
CA ALA A 381 18.91 6.49 -2.14
C ALA A 381 17.89 6.30 -1.01
N ALA A 382 17.98 7.11 0.05
CA ALA A 382 17.08 7.04 1.20
C ALA A 382 15.63 7.40 0.80
N PHE A 383 15.46 8.50 0.07
CA PHE A 383 14.15 8.90 -0.45
C PHE A 383 13.58 7.88 -1.44
N VAL A 384 14.42 7.32 -2.33
CA VAL A 384 13.97 6.26 -3.26
C VAL A 384 13.49 5.01 -2.51
N ARG A 385 14.18 4.60 -1.43
CA ARG A 385 13.70 3.50 -0.57
C ARG A 385 12.36 3.81 0.09
N GLN A 386 12.14 5.07 0.46
CA GLN A 386 10.86 5.51 1.01
C GLN A 386 9.75 5.43 -0.05
N VAL A 387 10.02 5.91 -1.28
CA VAL A 387 9.09 5.79 -2.42
C VAL A 387 8.77 4.32 -2.71
N GLN A 388 9.76 3.43 -2.71
CA GLN A 388 9.55 1.99 -2.86
C GLN A 388 8.65 1.42 -1.75
N SER A 389 8.84 1.86 -0.51
CA SER A 389 8.01 1.45 0.63
C SER A 389 6.56 1.92 0.45
N CYS A 390 6.34 3.19 0.13
CA CYS A 390 5.02 3.75 -0.13
C CYS A 390 4.35 3.04 -1.33
N PHE A 391 5.07 2.86 -2.44
CA PHE A 391 4.59 2.12 -3.60
C PHE A 391 4.17 0.69 -3.23
N ALA A 392 4.97 0.01 -2.42
CA ALA A 392 4.66 -1.31 -1.91
C ALA A 392 3.49 -1.30 -0.90
N GLN A 393 3.10 -0.18 -0.31
CA GLN A 393 1.88 -0.09 0.51
C GLN A 393 0.65 0.19 -0.34
N ARG A 394 0.79 1.03 -1.38
CA ARG A 394 -0.31 1.45 -2.26
C ARG A 394 -0.71 0.38 -3.26
N TYR A 395 0.26 -0.25 -3.92
CA TYR A 395 0.03 -1.18 -5.03
C TYR A 395 0.18 -2.67 -4.64
N ARG A 396 0.06 -2.99 -3.34
CA ARG A 396 0.07 -4.36 -2.80
C ARG A 396 -1.23 -4.70 -2.05
N ALA A 397 -1.79 -5.87 -2.37
CA ALA A 397 -3.02 -6.39 -1.76
C ALA A 397 -2.80 -6.94 -0.35
N THR A 398 -1.69 -7.66 -0.18
CA THR A 398 -1.40 -8.54 0.96
C THR A 398 0.01 -8.22 1.45
N ARG A 399 0.25 -8.32 2.76
CA ARG A 399 1.62 -8.11 3.28
C ARG A 399 2.53 -9.17 2.68
N ARG A 400 3.79 -8.83 2.39
CA ARG A 400 4.76 -9.79 1.81
C ARG A 400 4.91 -11.07 2.66
N SER A 401 4.69 -10.95 3.97
CA SER A 401 4.67 -12.04 4.95
C SER A 401 3.45 -12.96 4.87
N GLU A 402 2.39 -12.54 4.17
CA GLU A 402 1.14 -13.28 3.97
C GLU A 402 1.07 -13.88 2.56
N ASP A 403 1.94 -13.43 1.64
CA ASP A 403 2.10 -14.01 0.30
C ASP A 403 3.33 -14.93 0.22
N ASN A 404 3.29 -16.01 1.01
CA ASN A 404 4.40 -16.96 1.15
C ASN A 404 4.78 -17.70 -0.15
N ARG A 405 4.00 -17.54 -1.23
CA ARG A 405 4.20 -18.21 -2.53
C ARG A 405 4.17 -17.27 -3.73
N GLY A 406 4.14 -15.94 -3.55
CA GLY A 406 4.04 -14.98 -4.67
C GLY A 406 2.74 -15.12 -5.49
N THR A 407 1.71 -15.69 -4.86
CA THR A 407 0.67 -16.49 -5.51
C THR A 407 -0.44 -15.70 -6.17
N LEU A 408 -0.50 -14.37 -6.00
CA LEU A 408 -1.69 -13.64 -6.42
C LEU A 408 -1.62 -12.86 -7.73
N GLY A 409 -0.47 -12.77 -8.44
CA GLY A 409 -0.40 -12.31 -9.84
C GLY A 409 -1.01 -10.94 -10.22
N LEU A 410 -1.67 -10.26 -9.29
CA LEU A 410 -2.56 -9.10 -9.46
C LEU A 410 -1.91 -7.79 -8.99
N TRP A 411 -0.58 -7.79 -8.95
CA TRP A 411 0.28 -6.74 -8.41
C TRP A 411 0.83 -5.95 -9.58
N LEU A 412 1.06 -4.65 -9.46
CA LEU A 412 1.72 -3.90 -10.53
C LEU A 412 3.08 -4.53 -10.92
N GLU A 413 3.87 -4.96 -9.94
CA GLU A 413 5.14 -5.67 -10.17
C GLU A 413 4.95 -6.97 -10.98
N ASN A 414 3.93 -7.77 -10.66
CA ASN A 414 3.67 -9.04 -11.35
C ASN A 414 2.95 -8.83 -12.69
N TYR A 415 2.20 -7.74 -12.80
CA TYR A 415 1.48 -7.33 -13.98
C TYR A 415 2.45 -7.02 -15.11
N THR A 416 3.47 -6.20 -14.82
CA THR A 416 4.54 -5.92 -15.78
C THR A 416 5.44 -7.14 -16.00
N ALA A 417 5.62 -8.01 -15.00
CA ALA A 417 6.36 -9.25 -15.19
C ALA A 417 5.71 -10.17 -16.24
N GLN A 418 4.39 -10.18 -16.29
CA GLN A 418 3.65 -11.01 -17.23
C GLN A 418 3.59 -10.38 -18.61
N LEU A 419 3.49 -9.05 -18.70
CA LEU A 419 3.50 -8.32 -19.97
C LEU A 419 4.90 -8.24 -20.61
N TYR A 420 5.91 -7.87 -19.82
CA TYR A 420 7.26 -7.55 -20.31
C TYR A 420 8.32 -8.58 -19.91
N GLY A 421 7.94 -9.67 -19.27
CA GLY A 421 8.87 -10.71 -18.79
C GLY A 421 9.71 -10.30 -17.57
N ARG A 422 9.50 -9.10 -17.01
CA ARG A 422 10.27 -8.59 -15.86
C ARG A 422 9.41 -7.80 -14.85
N PRO A 423 9.61 -8.01 -13.53
CA PRO A 423 8.88 -7.25 -12.54
C PRO A 423 9.14 -5.75 -12.61
N PHE A 424 8.14 -4.94 -12.29
CA PHE A 424 8.28 -3.50 -12.21
C PHE A 424 9.30 -3.15 -11.15
N ARG A 425 10.17 -2.17 -11.43
CA ARG A 425 11.21 -1.73 -10.49
C ARG A 425 11.23 -0.22 -10.38
N ILE A 426 11.34 0.25 -9.14
CA ILE A 426 11.71 1.64 -8.84
C ILE A 426 13.17 1.61 -8.42
N ALA A 427 14.02 2.41 -9.04
CA ALA A 427 15.45 2.48 -8.74
C ALA A 427 15.92 3.93 -8.60
N GLN A 428 17.08 4.12 -8.00
CA GLN A 428 17.81 5.37 -8.09
C GLN A 428 18.65 5.34 -9.38
N GLY A 429 18.69 6.42 -10.14
CA GLY A 429 19.56 6.48 -11.33
C GLY A 429 19.24 7.66 -12.23
N LEU A 430 20.16 7.92 -13.15
CA LEU A 430 20.01 8.90 -14.23
C LEU A 430 19.39 8.23 -15.46
N ALA A 431 18.91 9.02 -16.42
CA ALA A 431 18.40 8.52 -17.70
C ALA A 431 19.34 7.51 -18.41
N ALA A 432 20.65 7.69 -18.30
CA ALA A 432 21.64 6.80 -18.93
C ALA A 432 21.62 5.36 -18.39
N ASP A 433 21.06 5.16 -17.19
CA ASP A 433 20.97 3.84 -16.55
C ASP A 433 19.70 3.07 -16.96
N VAL A 434 18.83 3.69 -17.77
CA VAL A 434 17.50 3.16 -18.09
C VAL A 434 17.52 2.43 -19.43
N THR A 435 17.26 1.13 -19.39
CA THR A 435 17.01 0.34 -20.61
C THR A 435 15.52 0.37 -20.93
N SER A 436 15.16 0.71 -22.17
CA SER A 436 13.77 0.68 -22.63
C SER A 436 13.12 -0.68 -22.33
N ALA A 437 11.79 -0.71 -22.23
CA ALA A 437 11.11 -1.99 -22.28
C ALA A 437 11.42 -2.67 -23.62
N PRO A 438 11.38 -4.01 -23.70
CA PRO A 438 11.34 -4.67 -24.99
C PRO A 438 10.25 -3.97 -25.82
N ALA A 439 10.60 -3.51 -27.02
CA ALA A 439 9.58 -3.02 -27.93
C ALA A 439 8.55 -4.14 -28.08
N SER A 440 7.26 -3.82 -27.97
CA SER A 440 6.24 -4.73 -28.45
C SER A 440 6.61 -5.03 -29.89
N VAL A 441 6.85 -6.30 -30.22
CA VAL A 441 7.07 -6.70 -31.60
C VAL A 441 5.77 -6.30 -32.29
N SER A 442 5.78 -5.17 -33.00
CA SER A 442 4.66 -4.74 -33.82
C SER A 442 4.37 -5.94 -34.68
N ALA A 443 3.17 -6.51 -34.59
CA ALA A 443 2.83 -7.68 -35.39
C ALA A 443 3.24 -7.35 -36.83
N GLU A 444 4.20 -8.10 -37.38
CA GLU A 444 4.62 -7.90 -38.76
C GLU A 444 3.35 -7.81 -39.59
N ARG A 445 3.22 -6.73 -40.38
CA ARG A 445 2.02 -6.49 -41.18
C ARG A 445 1.75 -7.74 -42.01
N ALA A 446 0.77 -8.53 -41.55
CA ALA A 446 0.31 -9.68 -42.30
C ALA A 446 -0.32 -9.17 -43.60
N GLU A 447 -0.26 -9.99 -44.65
CA GLU A 447 -1.03 -9.70 -45.85
C GLU A 447 -2.51 -9.50 -45.46
N PRO A 448 -3.22 -8.52 -46.07
CA PRO A 448 -4.61 -8.26 -45.75
C PRO A 448 -5.43 -9.55 -45.90
N ALA A 449 -6.00 -10.02 -44.79
CA ALA A 449 -6.87 -11.19 -44.79
C ALA A 449 -8.21 -10.81 -45.43
N ALA A 450 -8.71 -11.57 -46.40
CA ALA A 450 -10.01 -11.38 -47.03
C ALA A 450 -11.17 -11.69 -46.09
N THR A 451 -10.93 -12.54 -45.08
CA THR A 451 -11.91 -12.94 -44.07
C THR A 451 -11.28 -13.00 -42.67
N ALA A 452 -11.80 -12.21 -41.74
CA ALA A 452 -11.30 -12.15 -40.37
C ALA A 452 -12.43 -12.29 -39.34
N LEU A 453 -12.17 -13.05 -38.29
CA LEU A 453 -13.03 -13.12 -37.10
C LEU A 453 -12.52 -12.14 -36.06
N GLY A 454 -13.39 -11.28 -35.55
CA GLY A 454 -13.11 -10.47 -34.37
C GLY A 454 -13.87 -10.97 -33.16
N ILE A 455 -13.20 -11.05 -32.03
CA ILE A 455 -13.72 -11.52 -30.74
C ILE A 455 -13.56 -10.39 -29.72
N ASP A 456 -14.66 -9.96 -29.09
CA ASP A 456 -14.67 -8.99 -27.99
C ASP A 456 -15.14 -9.69 -26.72
N VAL A 457 -14.20 -9.87 -25.79
CA VAL A 457 -14.47 -10.52 -24.49
C VAL A 457 -14.68 -9.44 -23.45
N GLY A 458 -15.93 -9.16 -23.10
CA GLY A 458 -16.28 -8.26 -22.02
C GLY A 458 -16.47 -8.98 -20.68
N ALA A 459 -16.67 -8.20 -19.61
CA ALA A 459 -16.96 -8.76 -18.28
C ALA A 459 -18.29 -9.54 -18.21
N SER A 460 -19.25 -9.19 -19.06
CA SER A 460 -20.60 -9.80 -19.08
C SER A 460 -20.91 -10.53 -20.38
N TRP A 461 -20.36 -10.09 -21.50
CA TRP A 461 -20.71 -10.61 -22.82
C TRP A 461 -19.47 -10.87 -23.66
N ILE A 462 -19.51 -11.96 -24.43
CA ILE A 462 -18.60 -12.27 -25.53
C ILE A 462 -19.36 -11.98 -26.82
N LYS A 463 -18.78 -11.14 -27.67
CA LYS A 463 -19.33 -10.78 -28.98
C LYS A 463 -18.35 -11.21 -30.05
N CYS A 464 -18.87 -11.76 -31.15
CA CYS A 464 -18.06 -12.12 -32.30
C CYS A 464 -18.63 -11.49 -33.56
N ALA A 465 -17.75 -11.02 -34.45
CA ALA A 465 -18.10 -10.48 -35.74
C ALA A 465 -17.19 -11.05 -36.82
N ILE A 466 -17.74 -11.26 -38.02
CA ILE A 466 -16.96 -11.56 -39.21
C ILE A 466 -16.84 -10.30 -40.04
N TRP A 467 -15.61 -9.95 -40.40
CA TRP A 467 -15.32 -9.03 -41.48
C TRP A 467 -14.97 -9.82 -42.74
N GLN A 468 -15.58 -9.45 -43.87
CA GLN A 468 -15.27 -10.03 -45.17
C GLN A 468 -15.16 -8.91 -46.20
N SER A 469 -14.12 -8.96 -47.03
CA SER A 469 -13.89 -7.96 -48.07
C SER A 469 -15.12 -7.80 -48.99
N GLY A 470 -15.58 -6.56 -49.15
CA GLY A 470 -16.73 -6.21 -49.97
C GLY A 470 -18.11 -6.53 -49.36
N LYS A 471 -18.19 -7.00 -48.10
CA LYS A 471 -19.46 -7.26 -47.40
C LYS A 471 -19.59 -6.45 -46.11
N PRO A 472 -20.82 -6.10 -45.69
CA PRO A 472 -21.05 -5.57 -44.35
C PRO A 472 -20.60 -6.56 -43.27
N PRO A 473 -20.08 -6.10 -42.12
CA PRO A 473 -19.73 -6.99 -41.01
C PRO A 473 -20.94 -7.80 -40.53
N ALA A 474 -20.75 -9.09 -40.31
CA ALA A 474 -21.80 -9.98 -39.80
C ALA A 474 -21.57 -10.23 -38.30
N LEU A 475 -22.52 -9.83 -37.47
CA LEU A 475 -22.45 -10.00 -36.01
C LEU A 475 -23.21 -11.27 -35.59
N GLY A 476 -22.54 -12.13 -34.81
CA GLY A 476 -23.18 -13.28 -34.19
C GLY A 476 -23.99 -12.91 -32.94
N PRO A 477 -24.82 -13.82 -32.42
CA PRO A 477 -25.45 -13.65 -31.12
C PRO A 477 -24.40 -13.54 -30.02
N ALA A 478 -24.58 -12.59 -29.09
CA ALA A 478 -23.71 -12.46 -27.93
C ALA A 478 -23.89 -13.65 -26.98
N ARG A 479 -22.80 -14.05 -26.32
CA ARG A 479 -22.78 -15.10 -25.30
C ARG A 479 -22.42 -14.52 -23.95
N CYS A 480 -22.93 -15.10 -22.86
CA CYS A 480 -22.57 -14.63 -21.53
C CYS A 480 -21.13 -15.04 -21.22
N THR A 481 -20.31 -14.11 -20.73
CA THR A 481 -18.97 -14.46 -20.25
C THR A 481 -19.04 -15.38 -19.03
N ARG A 482 -20.08 -15.23 -18.20
CA ARG A 482 -20.30 -16.00 -16.97
C ARG A 482 -21.66 -16.71 -16.99
N PRO A 483 -21.82 -17.85 -16.30
CA PRO A 483 -23.12 -18.46 -16.07
C PRO A 483 -24.06 -17.50 -15.34
N THR A 484 -25.29 -17.33 -15.84
CA THR A 484 -26.32 -16.46 -15.23
C THR A 484 -27.12 -17.17 -14.14
N ASP A 485 -27.04 -18.48 -14.08
CA ASP A 485 -27.75 -19.39 -13.16
C ASP A 485 -26.91 -19.79 -11.94
N GLY A 486 -25.73 -19.19 -11.76
CA GLY A 486 -24.79 -19.57 -10.72
C GLY A 486 -24.02 -20.87 -11.03
N GLY A 487 -24.04 -21.33 -12.28
CA GLY A 487 -23.23 -22.46 -12.74
C GLY A 487 -21.73 -22.26 -12.56
N VAL A 488 -20.97 -23.32 -12.85
CA VAL A 488 -19.51 -23.34 -12.75
C VAL A 488 -18.91 -22.40 -13.80
N TYR A 489 -18.15 -21.40 -13.34
CA TYR A 489 -17.36 -20.54 -14.21
C TYR A 489 -15.91 -21.01 -14.19
N ASP A 490 -15.51 -21.81 -15.18
CA ASP A 490 -14.16 -22.36 -15.34
C ASP A 490 -13.61 -22.14 -16.75
N SER A 491 -12.35 -22.53 -16.99
CA SER A 491 -11.70 -22.30 -18.28
C SER A 491 -12.37 -23.03 -19.45
N GLN A 492 -13.02 -24.18 -19.20
CA GLN A 492 -13.75 -24.93 -20.22
C GLN A 492 -15.05 -24.21 -20.61
N TRP A 493 -15.80 -23.69 -19.64
CA TRP A 493 -16.98 -22.87 -19.88
C TRP A 493 -16.65 -21.66 -20.73
N LEU A 494 -15.59 -20.92 -20.36
CA LEU A 494 -15.17 -19.74 -21.11
C LEU A 494 -14.79 -20.10 -22.56
N ALA A 495 -14.02 -21.17 -22.76
CA ALA A 495 -13.65 -21.65 -24.09
C ALA A 495 -14.88 -22.03 -24.93
N GLN A 496 -15.86 -22.72 -24.33
CA GLN A 496 -17.11 -23.10 -25.00
C GLN A 496 -17.91 -21.87 -25.42
N GLN A 497 -18.06 -20.87 -24.56
CA GLN A 497 -18.81 -19.65 -24.88
C GLN A 497 -18.14 -18.83 -26.00
N ILE A 498 -16.80 -18.78 -26.03
CA ILE A 498 -16.04 -18.18 -27.14
C ILE A 498 -16.31 -18.94 -28.45
N ALA A 499 -16.23 -20.27 -28.43
CA ALA A 499 -16.46 -21.11 -29.61
C ALA A 499 -17.90 -21.02 -30.14
N GLU A 500 -18.89 -20.94 -29.26
CA GLU A 500 -20.30 -20.76 -29.63
C GLU A 500 -20.58 -19.37 -30.21
N ALA A 501 -19.99 -18.32 -29.64
CA ALA A 501 -20.10 -16.96 -30.19
C ALA A 501 -19.46 -16.86 -31.58
N ALA A 502 -18.25 -17.43 -31.74
CA ALA A 502 -17.54 -17.44 -33.02
C ALA A 502 -18.28 -18.21 -34.11
N ARG A 503 -18.80 -19.41 -33.78
CA ARG A 503 -19.64 -20.19 -34.70
C ARG A 503 -20.89 -19.44 -35.12
N GLY A 504 -21.59 -18.79 -34.19
CA GLY A 504 -22.76 -17.97 -34.52
C GLY A 504 -22.44 -16.80 -35.45
N ALA A 505 -21.26 -16.18 -35.32
CA ALA A 505 -20.81 -15.14 -36.25
C ALA A 505 -20.46 -15.70 -37.64
N CYS A 506 -19.81 -16.87 -37.70
CA CYS A 506 -19.51 -17.56 -38.96
C CYS A 506 -20.79 -17.98 -39.71
N GLU A 507 -21.77 -18.52 -38.98
CA GLU A 507 -23.09 -18.87 -39.51
C GLU A 507 -23.82 -17.64 -40.07
N ALA A 508 -23.81 -16.51 -39.34
CA ALA A 508 -24.40 -15.26 -39.80
C ALA A 508 -23.73 -14.71 -41.08
N ALA A 509 -22.42 -14.98 -41.26
CA ALA A 509 -21.66 -14.59 -42.45
C ALA A 509 -21.74 -15.59 -43.61
N GLY A 510 -22.27 -16.80 -43.37
CA GLY A 510 -22.28 -17.89 -44.35
C GLY A 510 -20.89 -18.44 -44.68
N ILE A 511 -19.99 -18.48 -43.71
CA ILE A 511 -18.62 -19.04 -43.87
C ILE A 511 -18.37 -20.16 -42.87
N ALA A 512 -17.42 -21.03 -43.16
CA ALA A 512 -16.97 -22.04 -42.20
C ALA A 512 -15.80 -21.50 -41.35
N ILE A 513 -15.74 -21.89 -40.07
CA ILE A 513 -14.74 -21.37 -39.14
C ILE A 513 -13.30 -21.76 -39.55
N ASP A 514 -13.14 -22.87 -40.27
CA ASP A 514 -11.88 -23.35 -40.82
C ASP A 514 -11.46 -22.62 -42.10
N THR A 515 -12.28 -21.69 -42.63
CA THR A 515 -11.90 -20.81 -43.76
C THR A 515 -11.41 -19.44 -43.31
N LEU A 516 -11.40 -19.15 -42.00
CA LEU A 516 -10.87 -17.89 -41.48
C LEU A 516 -9.40 -17.71 -41.84
N GLU A 517 -9.01 -16.50 -42.24
CA GLU A 517 -7.64 -16.16 -42.60
C GLU A 517 -6.93 -15.39 -41.48
N ALA A 518 -7.67 -14.72 -40.59
CA ALA A 518 -7.14 -14.06 -39.41
C ALA A 518 -8.15 -14.04 -38.25
N ILE A 519 -7.65 -13.92 -37.02
CA ILE A 519 -8.45 -13.73 -35.81
C ILE A 519 -7.94 -12.51 -35.05
N GLY A 520 -8.82 -11.56 -34.76
CA GLY A 520 -8.57 -10.41 -33.90
C GLY A 520 -9.28 -10.54 -32.56
N ILE A 521 -8.64 -10.12 -31.48
CA ILE A 521 -9.17 -10.24 -30.12
C ILE A 521 -9.06 -8.91 -29.39
N ALA A 522 -10.19 -8.36 -28.97
CA ALA A 522 -10.30 -7.33 -27.96
C ALA A 522 -10.45 -8.00 -26.58
N TRP A 523 -9.41 -7.91 -25.75
CA TRP A 523 -9.33 -8.58 -24.46
C TRP A 523 -9.56 -7.59 -23.29
N PRO A 524 -10.27 -7.96 -22.21
CA PRO A 524 -10.61 -7.06 -21.11
C PRO A 524 -9.45 -6.98 -20.12
N GLY A 525 -8.36 -6.36 -20.58
CA GLY A 525 -7.11 -6.18 -19.86
C GLY A 525 -5.94 -6.11 -20.84
N PRO A 526 -4.73 -5.78 -20.37
CA PRO A 526 -3.60 -5.53 -21.24
C PRO A 526 -3.16 -6.74 -21.99
N VAL A 527 -2.69 -6.50 -23.20
CA VAL A 527 -2.08 -7.51 -24.05
C VAL A 527 -0.75 -6.97 -24.53
N CYS A 528 0.29 -7.79 -24.42
CA CYS A 528 1.60 -7.50 -25.01
C CYS A 528 2.05 -8.75 -25.76
N ASP A 529 2.34 -8.61 -27.05
CA ASP A 529 2.78 -9.71 -27.92
C ASP A 529 1.84 -10.94 -27.87
N GLY A 530 0.53 -10.70 -27.91
CA GLY A 530 -0.48 -11.75 -27.85
C GLY A 530 -0.61 -12.45 -26.49
N ARG A 531 0.08 -11.96 -25.46
CA ARG A 531 -0.03 -12.41 -24.08
C ARG A 531 -0.84 -11.42 -23.24
N ALA A 532 -1.93 -11.89 -22.65
CA ALA A 532 -2.74 -11.09 -21.76
C ALA A 532 -2.16 -11.05 -20.32
N ALA A 533 -2.27 -9.91 -19.65
CA ALA A 533 -2.13 -9.85 -18.20
C ALA A 533 -3.34 -10.50 -17.51
N PRO A 534 -3.30 -10.81 -16.19
CA PRO A 534 -4.43 -11.38 -15.48
C PRO A 534 -5.56 -10.36 -15.44
N SER A 535 -6.65 -10.71 -16.11
CA SER A 535 -7.90 -9.97 -16.05
C SER A 535 -8.85 -10.59 -15.03
N LYS A 536 -9.86 -9.83 -14.61
CA LYS A 536 -10.98 -10.35 -13.81
C LYS A 536 -11.63 -11.57 -14.48
N THR A 537 -11.64 -11.61 -15.82
CA THR A 537 -12.16 -12.74 -16.60
C THR A 537 -11.40 -14.03 -16.30
N LEU A 538 -10.07 -13.98 -16.18
CA LEU A 538 -9.25 -15.18 -15.90
C LEU A 538 -9.17 -15.53 -14.42
N VAL A 539 -8.99 -14.55 -13.54
CA VAL A 539 -8.77 -14.81 -12.11
C VAL A 539 -10.03 -15.23 -11.36
N ASP A 540 -11.21 -15.02 -11.94
CA ASP A 540 -12.48 -15.50 -11.37
C ASP A 540 -12.83 -16.94 -11.82
N LEU A 541 -12.05 -17.54 -12.73
CA LEU A 541 -12.26 -18.93 -13.13
C LEU A 541 -11.96 -19.85 -11.94
N GLN A 542 -12.89 -20.73 -11.59
CA GLN A 542 -12.83 -21.57 -10.39
C GLN A 542 -11.68 -22.58 -10.42
N ASP A 543 -11.25 -23.01 -11.61
CA ASP A 543 -10.12 -23.92 -11.83
C ASP A 543 -8.77 -23.21 -11.80
N VAL A 544 -8.73 -21.91 -12.13
CA VAL A 544 -7.58 -21.01 -11.93
C VAL A 544 -7.46 -20.58 -10.47
N ARG A 545 -8.54 -20.15 -9.84
CA ARG A 545 -8.59 -19.66 -8.46
C ARG A 545 -9.18 -20.72 -7.53
N ARG A 546 -8.31 -21.53 -6.95
CA ARG A 546 -8.68 -22.52 -5.95
C ARG A 546 -8.63 -21.90 -4.55
N PRO A 547 -9.38 -22.41 -3.55
CA PRO A 547 -9.28 -21.92 -2.18
C PRO A 547 -7.83 -21.88 -1.70
N GLY A 548 -7.33 -20.68 -1.40
CA GLY A 548 -5.96 -20.43 -0.92
C GLY A 548 -4.82 -20.54 -1.95
N THR A 549 -5.09 -20.79 -3.25
CA THR A 549 -4.04 -20.93 -4.27
C THR A 549 -4.50 -20.48 -5.67
N VAL A 550 -3.55 -20.13 -6.55
CA VAL A 550 -3.79 -19.88 -7.97
C VAL A 550 -3.03 -20.93 -8.79
N ASP A 551 -3.69 -21.57 -9.75
CA ASP A 551 -3.04 -22.46 -10.72
C ASP A 551 -2.28 -21.62 -11.76
N GLY A 552 -1.01 -21.33 -11.44
CA GLY A 552 -0.17 -20.49 -12.29
C GLY A 552 0.13 -21.08 -13.67
N GLN A 553 0.10 -22.42 -13.82
CA GLN A 553 0.31 -23.06 -15.12
C GLN A 553 -0.91 -22.89 -16.03
N LEU A 554 -2.11 -23.13 -15.49
CA LEU A 554 -3.35 -22.91 -16.22
C LEU A 554 -3.50 -21.42 -16.57
N LEU A 555 -3.27 -20.52 -15.61
CA LEU A 555 -3.32 -19.08 -15.86
C LEU A 555 -2.35 -18.68 -16.98
N SER A 556 -1.09 -19.13 -16.92
CA SER A 556 -0.11 -18.83 -17.96
C SER A 556 -0.59 -19.31 -19.33
N ARG A 557 -1.12 -20.53 -19.43
CA ARG A 557 -1.67 -21.05 -20.70
C ARG A 557 -2.81 -20.19 -21.24
N LEU A 558 -3.77 -19.80 -20.40
CA LEU A 558 -4.91 -18.97 -20.81
C LEU A 558 -4.50 -17.56 -21.23
N GLN A 559 -3.37 -17.07 -20.71
CA GLN A 559 -2.82 -15.77 -21.09
C GLN A 559 -2.18 -15.77 -22.48
N HIS A 560 -1.69 -16.90 -22.99
CA HIS A 560 -1.14 -17.02 -24.33
C HIS A 560 -2.28 -17.11 -25.36
N LEU A 561 -2.93 -15.98 -25.62
CA LEU A 561 -4.15 -15.91 -26.44
C LEU A 561 -3.94 -16.46 -27.85
N ARG A 562 -2.74 -16.26 -28.43
CA ARG A 562 -2.39 -16.78 -29.76
C ARG A 562 -2.44 -18.30 -29.86
N GLU A 563 -2.13 -19.00 -28.78
CA GLU A 563 -2.14 -20.46 -28.73
C GLU A 563 -3.49 -20.99 -28.22
N TRP A 564 -4.04 -20.33 -27.20
CA TRP A 564 -5.25 -20.79 -26.53
C TRP A 564 -6.50 -20.61 -27.39
N ILE A 565 -6.63 -19.50 -28.14
CA ILE A 565 -7.86 -19.18 -28.86
C ILE A 565 -8.11 -20.15 -30.03
N PRO A 566 -7.13 -20.48 -30.90
CA PRO A 566 -7.34 -21.51 -31.91
C PRO A 566 -7.74 -22.87 -31.32
N GLN A 567 -7.19 -23.24 -30.16
CA GLN A 567 -7.56 -24.46 -29.43
C GLN A 567 -9.02 -24.39 -28.95
N ALA A 568 -9.41 -23.27 -28.34
CA ALA A 568 -10.79 -23.05 -27.88
C ALA A 568 -11.80 -23.10 -29.04
N LEU A 569 -11.43 -22.57 -30.21
CA LEU A 569 -12.25 -22.60 -31.41
C LEU A 569 -12.25 -23.96 -32.15
N GLY A 570 -11.33 -24.87 -31.82
CA GLY A 570 -11.16 -26.16 -32.50
C GLY A 570 -10.60 -26.03 -33.92
N ILE A 571 -9.80 -25.00 -34.20
CA ILE A 571 -9.20 -24.76 -35.52
C ILE A 571 -7.88 -25.52 -35.62
N GLY A 572 -7.82 -26.52 -36.51
CA GLY A 572 -6.62 -27.37 -36.69
C GLY A 572 -5.54 -26.78 -37.58
N LYS A 573 -5.84 -25.72 -38.36
CA LYS A 573 -4.87 -25.03 -39.22
C LYS A 573 -4.21 -23.85 -38.49
N ALA A 574 -3.00 -23.47 -38.90
CA ALA A 574 -2.37 -22.26 -38.41
C ALA A 574 -3.14 -21.03 -38.95
N VAL A 575 -3.78 -20.27 -38.05
CA VAL A 575 -4.42 -18.98 -38.35
C VAL A 575 -3.71 -17.91 -37.52
N PRO A 576 -3.26 -16.80 -38.13
CA PRO A 576 -2.74 -15.65 -37.41
C PRO A 576 -3.75 -15.14 -36.37
N VAL A 577 -3.30 -15.00 -35.13
CA VAL A 577 -4.09 -14.44 -34.03
C VAL A 577 -3.43 -13.15 -33.56
N PHE A 578 -4.21 -12.08 -33.58
CA PHE A 578 -3.84 -10.76 -33.08
C PHE A 578 -4.70 -10.46 -31.87
N ALA A 579 -4.08 -9.97 -30.80
CA ALA A 579 -4.79 -9.67 -29.57
C ALA A 579 -4.30 -8.33 -29.02
N TRP A 580 -5.25 -7.56 -28.51
CA TRP A 580 -5.09 -6.21 -28.03
C TRP A 580 -5.94 -6.01 -26.77
N ASN A 581 -5.64 -4.96 -26.03
CA ASN A 581 -6.57 -4.46 -25.02
C ASN A 581 -7.87 -3.98 -25.69
N ASP A 582 -9.02 -4.13 -25.02
CA ASP A 582 -10.31 -3.73 -25.60
C ASP A 582 -10.41 -2.22 -25.87
N GLY A 583 -9.75 -1.39 -25.04
CA GLY A 583 -9.64 0.05 -25.28
C GLY A 583 -8.75 0.40 -26.46
N GLU A 584 -7.64 -0.32 -26.68
CA GLU A 584 -6.75 -0.16 -27.84
C GLU A 584 -7.50 -0.45 -29.16
N VAL A 585 -8.31 -1.51 -29.18
CA VAL A 585 -9.12 -1.85 -30.36
C VAL A 585 -10.13 -0.75 -30.68
N GLU A 586 -10.80 -0.23 -29.65
CA GLU A 586 -11.79 0.82 -29.84
C GLU A 586 -11.16 2.14 -30.27
N ILE A 587 -10.04 2.56 -29.68
CA ILE A 587 -9.38 3.82 -30.07
C ILE A 587 -8.80 3.73 -31.48
N ALA A 588 -8.24 2.58 -31.87
CA ALA A 588 -7.77 2.35 -33.25
C ALA A 588 -8.91 2.48 -34.26
N SER A 589 -10.12 2.02 -33.91
CA SER A 589 -11.30 2.15 -34.79
C SER A 589 -11.78 3.58 -34.99
N LEU A 590 -11.40 4.53 -34.10
CA LEU A 590 -11.77 5.94 -34.28
C LEU A 590 -10.95 6.61 -35.38
N GLN A 591 -9.75 6.10 -35.69
CA GLN A 591 -8.80 6.71 -36.64
C GLN A 591 -8.54 8.20 -36.34
N ARG A 592 -8.49 8.57 -35.05
CA ARG A 592 -8.20 9.94 -34.60
C ARG A 592 -6.93 9.97 -33.78
N ALA A 593 -5.97 10.78 -34.22
CA ALA A 593 -4.77 11.07 -33.46
C ALA A 593 -5.09 11.92 -32.21
N SER A 594 -4.17 11.95 -31.24
CA SER A 594 -4.26 12.78 -30.03
C SER A 594 -5.59 12.62 -29.27
N THR A 595 -6.10 11.39 -29.23
CA THR A 595 -7.44 11.08 -28.70
C THR A 595 -7.36 10.11 -27.53
N LEU A 596 -7.91 10.52 -26.38
CA LEU A 596 -8.15 9.67 -25.23
C LEU A 596 -9.59 9.16 -25.25
N LEU A 597 -9.76 7.85 -25.31
CA LEU A 597 -11.04 7.17 -25.12
C LEU A 597 -11.19 6.78 -23.64
N VAL A 598 -12.32 7.15 -23.04
CA VAL A 598 -12.76 6.67 -21.71
C VAL A 598 -14.09 5.96 -21.89
N LYS A 599 -14.07 4.63 -21.71
CA LYS A 599 -15.24 3.76 -21.90
C LYS A 599 -15.82 3.35 -20.55
N LEU A 600 -17.07 3.75 -20.31
CA LEU A 600 -17.81 3.53 -19.08
C LEU A 600 -18.79 2.35 -19.22
N GLY A 601 -18.43 1.21 -18.63
CA GLY A 601 -19.26 0.01 -18.57
C GLY A 601 -19.47 -0.47 -17.13
N SER A 602 -19.36 -1.78 -16.91
CA SER A 602 -19.34 -2.36 -15.56
C SER A 602 -18.20 -1.78 -14.71
N SER A 603 -17.11 -1.40 -15.37
CA SER A 603 -15.98 -0.64 -14.85
C SER A 603 -15.56 0.40 -15.89
N VAL A 604 -14.36 0.97 -15.78
CA VAL A 604 -13.79 1.91 -16.75
C VAL A 604 -12.62 1.27 -17.51
N ALA A 605 -12.65 1.39 -18.83
CA ALA A 605 -11.56 1.04 -19.74
C ALA A 605 -11.07 2.30 -20.44
N GLY A 606 -9.83 2.27 -20.92
CA GLY A 606 -9.23 3.39 -21.64
C GLY A 606 -8.47 2.94 -22.87
N GLY A 607 -8.39 3.84 -23.85
CA GLY A 607 -7.52 3.71 -25.02
C GLY A 607 -6.97 5.07 -25.38
N PHE A 608 -5.74 5.13 -25.91
CA PHE A 608 -5.13 6.38 -26.34
C PHE A 608 -4.48 6.20 -27.70
N ALA A 609 -4.73 7.13 -28.61
CA ALA A 609 -3.99 7.28 -29.85
C ALA A 609 -3.18 8.58 -29.77
N ASP A 610 -1.87 8.49 -29.93
CA ASP A 610 -0.99 9.67 -29.91
C ASP A 610 -1.09 10.51 -31.20
N HIS A 611 -0.26 11.55 -31.33
CA HIS A 611 -0.25 12.42 -32.51
C HIS A 611 0.18 11.70 -33.81
N LEU A 612 0.80 10.51 -33.70
CA LEU A 612 1.16 9.64 -34.82
C LEU A 612 0.11 8.53 -35.07
N GLY A 613 -0.95 8.47 -34.27
CA GLY A 613 -1.96 7.43 -34.32
C GLY A 613 -1.50 6.10 -33.70
N ARG A 614 -0.41 6.07 -32.94
CA ARG A 614 0.03 4.86 -32.23
C ARG A 614 -0.88 4.62 -31.03
N THR A 615 -1.28 3.37 -30.85
CA THR A 615 -2.19 2.95 -29.77
C THR A 615 -1.54 2.04 -28.75
N GLU A 616 -0.22 1.85 -28.80
CA GLU A 616 0.54 0.86 -28.03
C GLU A 616 0.79 1.30 -26.57
N TYR A 617 -0.18 1.99 -25.97
CA TYR A 617 -0.17 2.44 -24.58
C TYR A 617 -0.96 1.47 -23.72
N LEU A 618 -0.58 1.32 -22.45
CA LEU A 618 -1.27 0.38 -21.57
C LEU A 618 -2.71 0.80 -21.25
N THR A 619 -2.92 2.11 -21.01
CA THR A 619 -4.21 2.77 -20.76
C THR A 619 -5.18 2.02 -19.84
N GLU A 620 -4.64 1.39 -18.79
CA GLU A 620 -5.43 0.69 -17.76
C GLU A 620 -6.07 1.67 -16.78
N LEU A 621 -6.96 2.52 -17.30
CA LEU A 621 -7.60 3.60 -16.56
C LEU A 621 -8.33 3.09 -15.32
N GLY A 622 -8.91 1.88 -15.35
CA GLY A 622 -9.54 1.25 -14.19
C GLY A 622 -8.58 0.94 -13.02
N ARG A 623 -7.28 0.94 -13.25
CA ARG A 623 -6.23 0.67 -12.24
C ARG A 623 -5.54 1.92 -11.71
N VAL A 624 -5.84 3.10 -12.26
CA VAL A 624 -5.34 4.39 -11.78
C VAL A 624 -5.86 4.64 -10.37
N VAL A 625 -4.97 5.02 -9.45
CA VAL A 625 -5.33 5.38 -8.07
C VAL A 625 -5.73 6.85 -8.03
N LEU A 626 -6.98 7.11 -7.64
CA LEU A 626 -7.54 8.46 -7.52
C LEU A 626 -7.66 8.90 -6.06
N GLN A 627 -7.83 7.95 -5.14
CA GLN A 627 -8.01 8.22 -3.71
C GLN A 627 -7.04 7.41 -2.86
N CYS A 628 -6.42 8.06 -1.89
CA CYS A 628 -5.41 7.45 -1.02
C CYS A 628 -5.75 7.54 0.47
N ASP A 629 -6.89 8.14 0.81
CA ASP A 629 -7.35 8.20 2.18
C ASP A 629 -7.76 6.80 2.67
N SER A 630 -7.72 6.60 3.98
CA SER A 630 -8.00 5.31 4.61
C SER A 630 -9.43 4.78 4.40
N GLN A 631 -10.38 5.61 3.95
CA GLN A 631 -11.78 5.24 3.71
C GLN A 631 -12.03 4.84 2.25
N ALA A 632 -11.10 5.14 1.33
CA ALA A 632 -11.26 4.81 -0.08
C ALA A 632 -11.51 3.30 -0.29
N PRO A 633 -12.44 2.92 -1.17
CA PRO A 633 -12.82 1.54 -1.38
C PRO A 633 -11.66 0.73 -1.97
N ARG A 634 -11.48 -0.49 -1.47
CA ARG A 634 -10.46 -1.43 -1.97
C ARG A 634 -10.99 -2.25 -3.13
N HIS A 635 -10.16 -2.45 -4.14
CA HIS A 635 -10.50 -3.31 -5.25
C HIS A 635 -10.56 -4.78 -4.79
N HIS A 636 -11.74 -5.39 -4.90
CA HIS A 636 -12.02 -6.75 -4.40
C HIS A 636 -11.04 -7.85 -4.81
N LEU A 637 -10.34 -7.71 -5.96
CA LEU A 637 -9.35 -8.69 -6.40
C LEU A 637 -7.91 -8.30 -6.03
N THR A 638 -7.57 -7.01 -6.11
CA THR A 638 -6.17 -6.55 -6.02
C THR A 638 -5.87 -5.92 -4.66
N GLY A 639 -6.87 -5.69 -3.81
CA GLY A 639 -6.74 -5.01 -2.52
C GLY A 639 -6.31 -3.53 -2.59
N ILE A 640 -5.94 -3.03 -3.77
CA ILE A 640 -5.47 -1.66 -4.00
C ILE A 640 -6.60 -0.70 -3.64
N GLN A 641 -6.26 0.31 -2.85
CA GLN A 641 -7.18 1.28 -2.31
C GLN A 641 -7.41 2.43 -3.31
N GLY A 642 -8.66 2.81 -3.51
CA GLY A 642 -9.06 4.00 -4.28
C GLY A 642 -8.71 3.98 -5.76
N VAL A 643 -8.68 2.80 -6.39
CA VAL A 643 -8.55 2.70 -7.86
C VAL A 643 -9.82 3.16 -8.57
N ALA A 644 -9.69 3.73 -9.76
CA ALA A 644 -10.80 4.25 -10.55
C ALA A 644 -11.93 3.22 -10.75
N SER A 645 -11.61 1.94 -10.95
CA SER A 645 -12.61 0.87 -11.11
C SER A 645 -13.51 0.63 -9.89
N THR A 646 -13.16 1.11 -8.69
CA THR A 646 -14.02 1.03 -7.49
C THR A 646 -14.87 2.28 -7.28
N LEU A 647 -14.61 3.34 -8.04
CA LEU A 647 -15.25 4.66 -7.98
C LEU A 647 -16.11 4.95 -9.22
N ILE A 648 -15.78 4.34 -10.37
CA ILE A 648 -16.37 4.63 -11.68
C ILE A 648 -16.93 3.34 -12.30
N GLY A 649 -18.10 3.44 -12.92
CA GLY A 649 -18.78 2.34 -13.63
C GLY A 649 -20.02 1.83 -12.90
N SER A 650 -20.79 0.95 -13.55
CA SER A 650 -22.06 0.44 -13.01
C SER A 650 -21.90 -0.29 -11.67
N TRP A 651 -20.76 -0.98 -11.45
CA TRP A 651 -20.49 -1.64 -10.17
C TRP A 651 -20.31 -0.64 -9.03
N ALA A 652 -19.52 0.42 -9.25
CA ALA A 652 -19.32 1.46 -8.26
C ALA A 652 -20.63 2.19 -7.97
N LEU A 653 -21.42 2.48 -9.01
CA LEU A 653 -22.72 3.12 -8.90
C LEU A 653 -23.69 2.30 -8.02
N ALA A 654 -23.84 1.01 -8.30
CA ALA A 654 -24.69 0.11 -7.51
C ALA A 654 -24.24 0.09 -6.04
N ARG A 655 -22.93 -0.08 -5.81
CA ARG A 655 -22.36 -0.17 -4.47
C ARG A 655 -22.64 1.10 -3.66
N ILE A 656 -22.30 2.27 -4.20
CA ILE A 656 -22.46 3.55 -3.49
C ILE A 656 -23.93 3.81 -3.17
N CYS A 657 -24.83 3.58 -4.14
CA CYS A 657 -26.27 3.71 -3.88
C CYS A 657 -26.74 2.77 -2.76
N ASN A 658 -26.36 1.50 -2.82
CA ASN A 658 -26.78 0.51 -1.82
C ASN A 658 -26.22 0.80 -0.42
N GLU A 659 -24.95 1.21 -0.32
CA GLU A 659 -24.27 1.60 0.93
C GLU A 659 -24.91 2.85 1.56
N ARG A 660 -25.41 3.79 0.75
CA ARG A 660 -26.18 4.96 1.20
C ARG A 660 -27.63 4.63 1.56
N GLY A 661 -28.04 3.36 1.49
CA GLY A 661 -29.42 2.95 1.77
C GLY A 661 -30.41 3.27 0.65
N LEU A 662 -29.96 3.73 -0.51
CA LEU A 662 -30.80 3.97 -1.68
C LEU A 662 -31.25 2.63 -2.27
N ARG A 663 -32.48 2.59 -2.79
CA ARG A 663 -33.11 1.40 -3.36
C ARG A 663 -33.77 1.73 -4.69
N LYS A 664 -34.01 0.70 -5.49
CA LYS A 664 -34.88 0.79 -6.67
C LYS A 664 -36.30 1.18 -6.25
N ALA A 665 -37.10 1.64 -7.21
CA ALA A 665 -38.51 1.98 -6.98
C ALA A 665 -39.34 0.80 -6.41
N ASN A 666 -38.94 -0.44 -6.69
CA ASN A 666 -39.56 -1.66 -6.15
C ASN A 666 -39.01 -2.10 -4.77
N GLY A 667 -38.10 -1.32 -4.17
CA GLY A 667 -37.46 -1.63 -2.88
C GLY A 667 -36.21 -2.50 -2.96
N GLU A 668 -35.83 -3.02 -4.12
CA GLU A 668 -34.65 -3.88 -4.29
C GLU A 668 -33.34 -3.09 -4.30
N CYS A 669 -32.23 -3.78 -4.03
CA CYS A 669 -30.88 -3.23 -4.19
C CYS A 669 -30.51 -3.05 -5.67
N PHE A 670 -29.79 -1.99 -6.00
CA PHE A 670 -29.26 -1.75 -7.34
C PHE A 670 -28.35 -2.90 -7.79
N SER A 671 -28.54 -3.36 -9.03
CA SER A 671 -27.76 -4.44 -9.65
C SER A 671 -26.44 -3.91 -10.20
N PRO A 672 -25.28 -4.52 -9.89
CA PRO A 672 -24.00 -4.11 -10.46
C PRO A 672 -23.94 -4.16 -12.00
N HIS A 673 -24.79 -4.98 -12.63
CA HIS A 673 -24.81 -5.15 -14.09
C HIS A 673 -25.69 -4.11 -14.80
N ASP A 674 -26.71 -3.59 -14.12
CA ASP A 674 -27.74 -2.74 -14.73
C ASP A 674 -27.89 -1.38 -14.06
N ALA A 675 -27.03 -1.05 -13.09
CA ALA A 675 -27.11 0.17 -12.29
C ALA A 675 -27.26 1.44 -13.11
N GLY A 676 -26.61 1.55 -14.28
CA GLY A 676 -26.78 2.70 -15.16
C GLY A 676 -28.24 2.94 -15.57
N ARG A 677 -28.93 1.89 -16.04
CA ARG A 677 -30.35 1.99 -16.40
C ARG A 677 -31.24 2.22 -15.18
N GLU A 678 -30.96 1.51 -14.08
CA GLU A 678 -31.75 1.58 -12.84
C GLU A 678 -31.63 2.94 -12.14
N VAL A 679 -30.46 3.57 -12.19
CA VAL A 679 -30.20 4.92 -11.70
C VAL A 679 -30.83 5.96 -12.63
N CYS A 680 -30.68 5.80 -13.94
CA CYS A 680 -31.31 6.69 -14.92
C CYS A 680 -32.82 6.83 -14.69
N ALA A 681 -33.50 5.72 -14.39
CA ALA A 681 -34.94 5.70 -14.11
C ALA A 681 -35.36 6.48 -12.84
N GLN A 682 -34.41 6.84 -11.98
CA GLN A 682 -34.65 7.47 -10.69
C GLN A 682 -33.85 8.77 -10.50
N LEU A 683 -33.37 9.37 -11.59
CA LEU A 683 -32.61 10.62 -11.54
C LEU A 683 -33.37 11.80 -10.93
N GLN A 684 -34.68 11.70 -10.67
CA GLN A 684 -35.41 12.74 -9.93
C GLN A 684 -35.11 12.75 -8.43
N ASN A 685 -34.52 11.68 -7.88
CA ASN A 685 -34.10 11.61 -6.49
C ASN A 685 -32.78 12.39 -6.29
N ALA A 686 -32.78 13.36 -5.36
CA ALA A 686 -31.63 14.23 -5.09
C ALA A 686 -30.37 13.48 -4.63
N ASP A 687 -30.52 12.45 -3.80
CA ASP A 687 -29.40 11.65 -3.30
C ASP A 687 -28.76 10.83 -4.44
N ILE A 688 -29.59 10.33 -5.37
CA ILE A 688 -29.10 9.66 -6.57
C ILE A 688 -28.34 10.62 -7.48
N LYS A 689 -28.84 11.85 -7.67
CA LYS A 689 -28.13 12.90 -8.42
C LYS A 689 -26.76 13.19 -7.80
N GLU A 690 -26.68 13.25 -6.47
CA GLU A 690 -25.42 13.48 -5.76
C GLU A 690 -24.40 12.38 -6.05
N VAL A 691 -24.83 11.11 -6.04
CA VAL A 691 -23.97 9.97 -6.40
C VAL A 691 -23.48 10.08 -7.85
N VAL A 692 -24.33 10.47 -8.79
CA VAL A 692 -23.96 10.67 -10.20
C VAL A 692 -22.96 11.83 -10.34
N VAL A 693 -23.18 12.95 -9.63
CA VAL A 693 -22.27 14.09 -9.61
C VAL A 693 -20.91 13.68 -9.05
N GLU A 694 -20.87 12.92 -7.95
CA GLU A 694 -19.65 12.37 -7.38
C GLU A 694 -18.88 11.46 -8.36
N MET A 695 -19.58 10.56 -9.05
CA MET A 695 -18.96 9.75 -10.10
C MET A 695 -18.38 10.60 -11.24
N GLY A 696 -19.09 11.66 -11.65
CA GLY A 696 -18.59 12.60 -12.65
C GLY A 696 -17.32 13.32 -12.22
N ARG A 697 -17.19 13.68 -10.93
CA ARG A 697 -15.95 14.25 -10.37
C ARG A 697 -14.79 13.26 -10.45
N HIS A 698 -15.01 11.99 -10.10
CA HIS A 698 -13.97 10.97 -10.21
C HIS A 698 -13.55 10.69 -11.65
N ILE A 699 -14.47 10.77 -12.62
CA ILE A 699 -14.13 10.66 -14.04
C ILE A 699 -13.28 11.87 -14.49
N ALA A 700 -13.60 13.08 -14.01
CA ALA A 700 -12.77 14.26 -14.29
C ALA A 700 -11.36 14.13 -13.70
N GLU A 701 -11.23 13.65 -12.45
CA GLU A 701 -9.94 13.36 -11.80
C GLU A 701 -9.13 12.33 -12.60
N LEU A 702 -9.78 11.27 -13.07
CA LEU A 702 -9.15 10.24 -13.91
C LEU A 702 -8.67 10.80 -15.26
N ILE A 703 -9.48 11.64 -15.91
CA ILE A 703 -9.10 12.30 -17.18
C ILE A 703 -7.91 13.23 -16.94
N GLN A 704 -7.92 14.02 -15.86
CA GLN A 704 -6.82 14.90 -15.53
C GLN A 704 -5.53 14.11 -15.30
N GLU A 705 -5.58 13.01 -14.56
CA GLU A 705 -4.41 12.14 -14.35
C GLU A 705 -3.92 11.54 -15.68
N ALA A 706 -4.84 11.12 -16.55
CA ALA A 706 -4.50 10.59 -17.87
C ALA A 706 -3.84 11.65 -18.76
N VAL A 707 -4.35 12.89 -18.79
CA VAL A 707 -3.75 14.03 -19.50
C VAL A 707 -2.41 14.41 -18.90
N ASP A 708 -2.32 14.40 -17.58
CA ASP A 708 -1.08 14.69 -16.92
C ASP A 708 -0.03 13.68 -17.32
N VAL A 709 -0.36 12.40 -17.58
CA VAL A 709 0.56 11.32 -18.01
C VAL A 709 0.81 11.28 -19.52
N LEU A 710 -0.25 11.37 -20.31
CA LEU A 710 -0.26 11.26 -21.76
C LEU A 710 -0.17 12.68 -22.31
N ASP A 711 1.05 13.11 -22.61
CA ASP A 711 1.26 14.35 -23.34
C ASP A 711 0.51 14.28 -24.70
N ASP A 712 0.09 15.43 -25.25
CA ASP A 712 -0.59 15.55 -26.56
C ASP A 712 -2.06 15.08 -26.66
N ILE A 713 -2.88 15.13 -25.60
CA ILE A 713 -4.34 14.93 -25.73
C ILE A 713 -5.00 16.22 -26.26
N SER A 714 -5.64 16.14 -27.43
CA SER A 714 -6.47 17.22 -28.00
C SER A 714 -7.96 16.89 -27.96
N THR A 715 -8.31 15.61 -27.89
CA THR A 715 -9.69 15.11 -27.97
C THR A 715 -9.92 14.08 -26.88
N ILE A 716 -11.00 14.21 -26.12
CA ILE A 716 -11.43 13.21 -25.13
C ILE A 716 -12.79 12.68 -25.57
N VAL A 717 -12.90 11.37 -25.72
CA VAL A 717 -14.13 10.70 -26.15
C VAL A 717 -14.67 9.85 -25.01
N LEU A 718 -15.87 10.18 -24.54
CA LEU A 718 -16.63 9.38 -23.58
C LEU A 718 -17.58 8.44 -24.31
N ARG A 719 -17.53 7.16 -23.96
CA ARG A 719 -18.41 6.11 -24.50
C ARG A 719 -18.92 5.18 -23.40
N GLY A 720 -19.87 4.32 -23.77
CA GLY A 720 -20.32 3.19 -22.95
C GLY A 720 -21.74 3.36 -22.40
N GLY A 721 -22.23 2.32 -21.74
CA GLY A 721 -23.64 2.20 -21.34
C GLY A 721 -24.12 3.28 -20.38
N LEU A 722 -23.21 3.89 -19.60
CA LEU A 722 -23.53 4.98 -18.69
C LEU A 722 -23.71 6.34 -19.38
N MET A 723 -23.27 6.46 -20.63
CA MET A 723 -23.33 7.73 -21.38
C MET A 723 -24.63 7.92 -22.17
N HIS A 724 -25.65 7.08 -21.94
CA HIS A 724 -26.94 7.18 -22.62
C HIS A 724 -27.99 7.96 -21.80
N GLY A 725 -28.81 8.74 -22.51
CA GLY A 725 -29.95 9.48 -21.94
C GLY A 725 -29.56 10.49 -20.87
N ASP A 726 -30.53 10.82 -20.00
CA ASP A 726 -30.40 11.81 -18.93
C ASP A 726 -29.21 11.54 -17.98
N LEU A 727 -28.86 10.26 -17.75
CA LEU A 727 -27.70 9.90 -16.93
C LEU A 727 -26.40 10.37 -17.60
N GLY A 728 -26.25 10.08 -18.90
CA GLY A 728 -25.08 10.48 -19.66
C GLY A 728 -24.91 12.00 -19.74
N GLU A 729 -26.01 12.73 -19.90
CA GLU A 729 -26.02 14.19 -19.89
C GLU A 729 -25.56 14.75 -18.52
N MET A 730 -26.09 14.21 -17.42
CA MET A 730 -25.72 14.63 -16.07
C MET A 730 -24.25 14.30 -15.74
N LEU A 731 -23.78 13.11 -16.13
CA LEU A 731 -22.37 12.75 -15.99
C LEU A 731 -21.49 13.72 -16.78
N CYS A 732 -21.82 14.00 -18.04
CA CYS A 732 -21.07 14.92 -18.89
C CYS A 732 -20.98 16.33 -18.27
N GLN A 733 -22.10 16.85 -17.74
CA GLN A 733 -22.12 18.13 -17.05
C GLN A 733 -21.21 18.14 -15.82
N SER A 734 -21.29 17.10 -14.98
CA SER A 734 -20.42 16.98 -13.79
C SER A 734 -18.94 16.87 -14.16
N ILE A 735 -18.62 16.08 -15.18
CA ILE A 735 -17.24 15.91 -15.68
C ILE A 735 -16.69 17.25 -16.16
N ARG A 736 -17.44 17.98 -17.01
CA ARG A 736 -17.03 19.30 -17.50
C ARG A 736 -16.82 20.30 -16.37
N ALA A 737 -17.64 20.25 -15.33
CA ALA A 737 -17.48 21.11 -14.16
C ALA A 737 -16.22 20.80 -13.34
N GLY A 738 -15.74 19.56 -13.38
CA GLY A 738 -14.50 19.12 -12.70
C GLY A 738 -13.22 19.31 -13.52
N LEU A 739 -13.32 19.51 -14.84
CA LEU A 739 -12.17 19.67 -15.72
C LEU A 739 -11.75 21.14 -15.90
N PRO A 740 -10.44 21.43 -16.07
CA PRO A 740 -9.99 22.73 -16.59
C PRO A 740 -10.63 23.06 -17.94
N LEU A 741 -10.90 24.35 -18.20
CA LEU A 741 -11.62 24.80 -19.41
C LEU A 741 -11.11 24.20 -20.73
N PRO A 742 -9.78 24.19 -21.03
CA PRO A 742 -9.30 23.60 -22.28
C PRO A 742 -9.65 22.12 -22.45
N LEU A 743 -9.64 21.35 -21.36
CA LEU A 743 -9.99 19.93 -21.39
C LEU A 743 -11.51 19.70 -21.44
N ALA A 744 -12.28 20.57 -20.79
CA ALA A 744 -13.73 20.53 -20.85
C ALA A 744 -14.26 20.75 -22.28
N ASP A 745 -13.60 21.62 -23.05
CA ASP A 745 -13.92 21.90 -24.46
C ASP A 745 -13.53 20.74 -25.40
N SER A 746 -12.48 20.00 -25.05
CA SER A 746 -12.06 18.78 -25.76
C SER A 746 -12.93 17.55 -25.47
N LEU A 747 -13.92 17.65 -24.57
CA LEU A 747 -14.76 16.53 -24.16
C LEU A 747 -15.96 16.31 -25.09
N HIS A 748 -15.92 15.18 -25.79
CA HIS A 748 -16.99 14.71 -26.68
C HIS A 748 -17.66 13.46 -26.11
N VAL A 749 -18.99 13.45 -26.12
CA VAL A 749 -19.78 12.25 -25.83
C VAL A 749 -20.20 11.64 -27.15
N GLU A 750 -19.82 10.39 -27.37
CA GLU A 750 -20.28 9.65 -28.53
C GLU A 750 -21.22 8.55 -28.07
N SER A 751 -22.52 8.74 -28.33
CA SER A 751 -23.49 7.65 -28.26
C SER A 751 -23.13 6.65 -29.35
N CYS A 752 -22.44 5.56 -29.00
CA CYS A 752 -22.05 4.59 -30.02
C CYS A 752 -23.22 3.64 -30.32
N PRO A 753 -23.64 3.55 -31.61
CA PRO A 753 -24.06 2.28 -32.17
C PRO A 753 -23.14 1.78 -33.30
N SER A 754 -22.03 2.46 -33.63
CA SER A 754 -21.44 2.27 -34.95
C SER A 754 -20.64 0.97 -35.14
N GLU A 755 -19.77 0.53 -34.21
CA GLU A 755 -19.06 -0.76 -34.37
C GLU A 755 -18.81 -1.40 -32.99
N SER A 756 -19.21 -2.67 -32.82
CA SER A 756 -18.84 -3.42 -31.62
C SER A 756 -17.32 -3.61 -31.58
N GLY A 757 -16.73 -3.77 -30.38
CA GLY A 757 -15.30 -4.11 -30.25
C GLY A 757 -14.92 -5.33 -31.09
N ALA A 758 -15.86 -6.26 -31.32
CA ALA A 758 -15.67 -7.41 -32.20
C ALA A 758 -15.50 -7.01 -33.68
N ILE A 759 -16.27 -6.04 -34.19
CA ILE A 759 -16.12 -5.55 -35.57
C ILE A 759 -14.76 -4.85 -35.73
N ALA A 760 -14.41 -3.99 -34.78
CA ALA A 760 -13.12 -3.31 -34.78
C ALA A 760 -11.96 -4.33 -34.75
N ALA A 761 -11.99 -5.31 -33.85
CA ALA A 761 -10.99 -6.37 -33.79
C ALA A 761 -10.88 -7.16 -35.10
N ALA A 762 -12.01 -7.46 -35.76
CA ALA A 762 -12.03 -8.15 -37.05
C ALA A 762 -11.33 -7.34 -38.14
N LYS A 763 -11.60 -6.03 -38.21
CA LYS A 763 -10.98 -5.12 -39.18
C LYS A 763 -9.48 -4.96 -38.95
N LEU A 764 -9.06 -4.78 -37.70
CA LEU A 764 -7.65 -4.70 -37.33
C LEU A 764 -6.90 -5.97 -37.77
N ALA A 765 -7.47 -7.14 -37.49
CA ALA A 765 -6.90 -8.43 -37.91
C ALA A 765 -6.89 -8.64 -39.44
N ALA A 766 -7.81 -7.98 -40.17
CA ALA A 766 -7.81 -7.95 -41.62
C ALA A 766 -6.78 -6.98 -42.24
N GLY A 767 -6.05 -6.22 -41.41
CA GLY A 767 -5.10 -5.21 -41.89
C GLY A 767 -5.76 -3.90 -42.32
N LEU A 768 -6.98 -3.62 -41.83
CA LEU A 768 -7.69 -2.36 -42.06
C LEU A 768 -7.50 -1.42 -40.87
N THR A 769 -6.43 -0.61 -40.92
CA THR A 769 -6.18 0.50 -39.98
C THR A 769 -5.84 1.77 -40.71
#